data_AF-A0A3S5IRA8-F1
#
_entry.id   AF-A0A3S5IRA8-F1
#
_cell.length_a   1.000
_cell.length_b   1.000
_cell.length_c   1.000
_cell.angle_alpha   90.00
_cell.angle_beta   90.00
_cell.angle_gamma   90.00
#
_symmetry.space_group_name_H-M   'P 1'
#
loop_
_entity.id
_entity.type
_entity.pdbx_description
1 polymer ?
#
loop_
_entity_poly.entity_id
_entity_poly.type
_entity_poly.pdbx_seq_one_letter_code
_entity_poly.pdbx_strand_id
1 'polypeptide(L)'
;MIDVPTDMLLWALLGALLPVFTMTIASLLGRWSLHREKQKMQKMGQQAQADATSAMDADAGSTREAKRSCSCQASVNGGKDEGAGKKILIAYATQSNTACTLAHKLFSTLNTVLHEASCEEAQQGSVCCRGGRYVPEVKVLQLAEEGRQCSVDHLLESHAYSFVVLIASTYTNGTAPGSSQAFADLLQDAYTDFRVPRDALAKTRFAIFGLGDVAYGAKHFNRFAKNLYTWCNGLGASFVVPPVYASEANTVSLFNVFTASLVKWVSRVVFTADGVVVMRKPQRAKGTRSPTGDDAASLVRAAPDSEDEEEEEAGNESRGGGKMLNNSRSNTNESAGDVEDVVTDDDDGGTEGEASMTSASDPQELLYPRLRQNLQRQGYHLVGSHSGVKLCRWTKAMLRGRGGCYKHTFYNIASHQCMEMTPSLACANKCVFCWRHHTNPVSRSFRWKVDPPQQLVAGGIEGHQKMIKQMRGVPGVTPERLEDAMQVRHCALSLVGEPIMYPEINAFVDLLHERGISSFMVTNAQFPEQLRMLKPVTQLYLSIDAPTPEELKRIDRPLFEDYWERCLACIRELRRKPQRTVFRLTLVNQYNTENVAAYAHLVRLGWPDFIEVKGVTYCGTSATSTLTMKENVPRHEEVVRFCADLCAALAADTAPKDKRTWLGQEPEPATARAKFNSNENKTSDNSKENNTNENTTEEGGAAAAASSGPYCIACEHEHSCCVLIALRRFLVQGVWHTWIDYDKFTALARSGRTDFTAAEYAAPTPSWAVFRSNEKGFDPTQLRVHRKSGKPVVVTSGC
;
A
#
# COMPACT_ATOMS: atom_id res chain seq x y z
N MET A 1 -35.33 14.83 -67.09
CA MET A 1 -35.23 15.91 -66.09
C MET A 1 -35.98 15.42 -64.88
N ILE A 2 -35.29 15.14 -63.78
CA ILE A 2 -35.90 14.67 -62.54
C ILE A 2 -35.97 15.90 -61.63
N ASP A 3 -37.18 16.40 -61.40
CA ASP A 3 -37.44 17.49 -60.47
C ASP A 3 -37.17 17.02 -59.04
N VAL A 4 -36.09 17.53 -58.45
CA VAL A 4 -35.84 17.39 -57.02
C VAL A 4 -36.67 18.46 -56.31
N PRO A 5 -37.56 18.10 -55.38
CA PRO A 5 -38.41 19.07 -54.71
C PRO A 5 -37.54 20.04 -53.90
N THR A 6 -37.73 21.34 -54.13
CA THR A 6 -37.00 22.46 -53.52
C THR A 6 -36.95 22.41 -51.99
N ASP A 7 -37.90 21.73 -51.36
CA ASP A 7 -37.94 21.57 -49.90
C ASP A 7 -36.80 20.68 -49.37
N MET A 8 -36.34 19.67 -50.10
CA MET A 8 -35.23 18.82 -49.64
C MET A 8 -33.88 19.55 -49.63
N LEU A 9 -33.68 20.47 -50.57
CA LEU A 9 -32.48 21.32 -50.60
C LEU A 9 -32.47 22.32 -49.43
N LEU A 10 -33.64 22.84 -49.05
CA LEU A 10 -33.77 23.75 -47.91
C LEU A 10 -33.47 23.05 -46.58
N TRP A 11 -33.99 21.83 -46.39
CA TRP A 11 -33.71 21.04 -45.19
C TRP A 11 -32.26 20.55 -45.11
N ALA A 12 -31.63 20.22 -46.24
CA ALA A 12 -30.21 19.89 -46.30
C ALA A 12 -29.32 21.09 -45.95
N LEU A 13 -29.65 22.30 -46.44
CA LEU A 13 -28.95 23.53 -46.10
C LEU A 13 -29.13 23.92 -44.62
N LEU A 14 -30.34 23.81 -44.08
CA LEU A 14 -30.61 24.05 -42.65
C LEU A 14 -29.88 23.04 -41.75
N GLY A 15 -29.84 21.76 -42.14
CA GLY A 15 -29.10 20.71 -41.42
C GLY A 15 -27.58 20.93 -41.41
N ALA A 16 -27.02 21.49 -42.49
CA ALA A 16 -25.60 21.83 -42.58
C ALA A 16 -25.22 23.10 -41.80
N LEU A 17 -26.14 24.07 -41.69
CA LEU A 17 -25.89 25.35 -41.01
C LEU A 17 -26.04 25.28 -39.48
N LEU A 18 -26.90 24.38 -38.96
CA LEU A 18 -27.13 24.19 -37.53
C LEU A 18 -25.85 23.87 -36.71
N PRO A 19 -24.96 22.93 -37.12
CA PRO A 19 -23.73 22.66 -36.39
C PRO A 19 -22.72 23.83 -36.45
N VAL A 20 -22.69 24.58 -37.54
CA VAL A 20 -21.82 25.76 -37.66
C VAL A 20 -22.29 26.90 -36.75
N PHE A 21 -23.60 27.09 -36.65
CA PHE A 21 -24.21 28.12 -35.79
C PHE A 21 -24.07 27.77 -34.29
N THR A 22 -24.22 26.49 -33.94
CA THR A 22 -24.03 26.04 -32.55
C THR A 22 -22.57 26.13 -32.09
N MET A 23 -21.60 25.83 -32.96
CA MET A 23 -20.18 26.01 -32.64
C MET A 23 -19.77 27.48 -32.49
N THR A 24 -20.34 28.39 -33.30
CA THR A 24 -20.07 29.83 -33.15
C THR A 24 -20.69 30.40 -31.87
N ILE A 25 -21.92 30.01 -31.51
CA ILE A 25 -22.54 30.42 -30.23
C ILE A 25 -21.77 29.88 -29.03
N ALA A 26 -21.37 28.60 -29.05
CA ALA A 26 -20.58 28.01 -27.97
C ALA A 26 -19.22 28.72 -27.80
N SER A 27 -18.57 29.09 -28.91
CA SER A 27 -17.31 29.84 -28.88
C SER A 27 -17.49 31.27 -28.35
N LEU A 28 -18.59 31.94 -28.70
CA LEU A 28 -18.91 33.27 -28.19
C LEU A 28 -19.25 33.26 -26.69
N LEU A 29 -20.03 32.27 -26.24
CA LEU A 29 -20.33 32.07 -24.81
C LEU A 29 -19.06 31.72 -24.01
N GLY A 30 -18.15 30.91 -24.56
CA GLY A 30 -16.87 30.61 -23.94
C GLY A 30 -15.98 31.86 -23.79
N ARG A 31 -15.89 32.70 -24.84
CA ARG A 31 -15.15 33.98 -24.76
C ARG A 31 -15.79 34.96 -23.79
N TRP A 32 -17.12 35.02 -23.74
CA TRP A 32 -17.85 35.87 -22.79
C TRP A 32 -17.65 35.42 -21.34
N SER A 33 -17.66 34.11 -21.08
CA SER A 33 -17.37 33.54 -19.75
C SER A 33 -15.95 33.88 -19.28
N LEU A 34 -14.95 33.66 -20.14
CA LEU A 34 -13.55 34.01 -19.86
C LEU A 34 -13.35 35.52 -19.61
N HIS A 35 -14.07 36.37 -20.35
CA HIS A 35 -14.01 37.81 -20.14
C HIS A 35 -14.62 38.21 -18.78
N ARG A 36 -15.73 37.59 -18.39
CA ARG A 36 -16.40 37.81 -17.10
C ARG A 36 -15.55 37.34 -15.91
N GLU A 37 -14.84 36.22 -16.06
CA GLU A 37 -13.88 35.71 -15.07
C GLU A 37 -12.68 36.66 -14.88
N LYS A 38 -12.11 37.18 -15.98
CA LYS A 38 -11.04 38.18 -15.92
C LYS A 38 -11.48 39.46 -15.21
N GLN A 39 -12.71 39.94 -15.45
CA GLN A 39 -13.24 41.10 -14.73
C GLN A 39 -13.46 40.83 -13.24
N LYS A 40 -13.89 39.63 -12.86
CA LYS A 40 -13.98 39.24 -11.43
C LYS A 40 -12.60 39.22 -10.77
N MET A 41 -11.60 38.64 -11.42
CA MET A 41 -10.22 38.58 -10.91
C MET A 41 -9.60 39.97 -10.76
N GLN A 42 -9.85 40.90 -11.71
CA GLN A 42 -9.38 42.29 -11.58
C GLN A 42 -10.04 43.04 -10.42
N LYS A 43 -11.35 42.85 -10.19
CA LYS A 43 -12.05 43.44 -9.04
C LYS A 43 -11.55 42.87 -7.71
N MET A 44 -11.27 41.57 -7.64
CA MET A 44 -10.71 40.93 -6.44
C MET A 44 -9.27 41.40 -6.16
N GLY A 45 -8.46 41.63 -7.19
CA GLY A 45 -7.11 42.20 -7.05
C GLY A 45 -7.11 43.64 -6.54
N GLN A 46 -8.05 44.47 -7.01
CA GLN A 46 -8.20 45.85 -6.53
C GLN A 46 -8.69 45.92 -5.07
N GLN A 47 -9.56 44.99 -4.66
CA GLN A 47 -10.03 44.88 -3.27
C GLN A 47 -8.88 44.44 -2.33
N ALA A 48 -8.12 43.42 -2.72
CA ALA A 48 -6.98 42.93 -1.92
C ALA A 48 -5.86 43.98 -1.76
N GLN A 49 -5.69 44.85 -2.75
CA GLN A 49 -4.70 45.92 -2.70
C GLN A 49 -5.15 47.10 -1.82
N ALA A 50 -6.46 47.37 -1.73
CA ALA A 50 -7.03 48.34 -0.79
C ALA A 50 -6.96 47.85 0.67
N ASP A 51 -7.17 46.54 0.90
CA ASP A 51 -7.09 45.92 2.22
C ASP A 51 -5.64 45.82 2.74
N ALA A 52 -4.65 45.73 1.84
CA ALA A 52 -3.23 45.73 2.20
C ALA A 52 -2.73 47.13 2.64
N THR A 53 -3.29 48.20 2.05
CA THR A 53 -2.93 49.58 2.43
C THR A 53 -3.55 50.03 3.75
N SER A 54 -4.70 49.47 4.17
CA SER A 54 -5.31 49.82 5.47
C SER A 54 -4.62 49.14 6.67
N ALA A 55 -3.88 48.05 6.43
CA ALA A 55 -3.15 47.31 7.46
C ALA A 55 -1.77 47.91 7.83
N MET A 56 -1.22 48.80 6.99
CA MET A 56 0.10 49.41 7.22
C MET A 56 0.06 50.73 8.03
N ASP A 57 -1.11 51.34 8.23
CA ASP A 57 -1.25 52.60 8.97
C ASP A 57 -1.56 52.43 10.47
N ALA A 58 -1.59 51.19 11.00
CA ALA A 58 -2.04 50.91 12.37
C ALA A 58 -0.93 50.64 13.41
N ASP A 59 0.35 50.61 13.03
CA ASP A 59 1.45 50.27 13.96
C ASP A 59 2.49 51.40 14.09
N ALA A 60 2.03 52.53 14.64
CA ALA A 60 2.90 53.61 15.11
C ALA A 60 2.27 54.28 16.35
N GLY A 61 2.61 53.81 17.56
CA GLY A 61 2.21 54.51 18.79
C GLY A 61 2.54 53.84 20.12
N SER A 62 3.60 54.35 20.76
CA SER A 62 3.67 54.68 22.21
C SER A 62 4.26 53.69 23.26
N THR A 63 5.48 54.04 23.72
CA THR A 63 5.97 54.25 25.13
C THR A 63 5.84 53.13 26.19
N ARG A 64 6.95 52.56 26.71
CA ARG A 64 7.87 52.97 27.83
C ARG A 64 7.45 52.49 29.24
N GLU A 65 8.47 52.11 30.02
CA GLU A 65 8.54 51.73 31.47
C GLU A 65 8.40 50.23 31.80
N ALA A 66 9.17 49.58 32.69
CA ALA A 66 10.32 49.93 33.52
C ALA A 66 11.13 48.66 33.86
N LYS A 67 12.45 48.83 34.06
CA LYS A 67 13.43 47.80 34.47
C LYS A 67 13.18 47.31 35.91
N ARG A 68 13.35 46.01 36.16
CA ARG A 68 14.02 45.48 37.37
C ARG A 68 14.77 44.18 37.03
N SER A 69 16.05 44.18 37.40
CA SER A 69 17.03 43.14 37.10
C SER A 69 16.94 41.95 38.04
N CYS A 70 17.19 40.74 37.53
CA CYS A 70 17.96 39.75 38.26
C CYS A 70 18.75 38.89 37.26
N SER A 71 20.04 38.75 37.51
CA SER A 71 21.06 38.18 36.65
C SER A 71 21.34 36.72 36.99
N CYS A 72 21.23 35.84 36.01
CA CYS A 72 22.03 34.62 35.94
C CYS A 72 22.16 34.22 34.47
N GLN A 73 23.33 34.48 33.91
CA GLN A 73 23.73 33.97 32.60
C GLN A 73 24.04 32.48 32.72
N ALA A 74 23.35 31.66 31.92
CA ALA A 74 23.90 30.43 31.37
C ALA A 74 23.69 30.50 29.85
N SER A 75 24.77 30.28 29.14
CA SER A 75 24.91 30.50 27.70
C SER A 75 24.49 29.27 26.89
N VAL A 76 24.08 29.54 25.65
CA VAL A 76 24.15 28.71 24.44
C VAL A 76 22.87 28.00 23.95
N ASN A 77 22.38 28.55 22.83
CA ASN A 77 21.64 27.97 21.70
C ASN A 77 20.13 27.68 21.82
N GLY A 78 19.33 28.72 21.55
CA GLY A 78 17.91 28.59 21.22
C GLY A 78 17.68 28.26 19.75
N GLY A 79 17.24 27.03 19.48
CA GLY A 79 16.31 26.74 18.40
C GLY A 79 14.90 27.02 18.89
N LYS A 80 14.15 27.90 18.21
CA LYS A 80 12.74 28.16 18.49
C LYS A 80 11.88 26.99 18.00
N ASP A 81 11.29 26.24 18.92
CA ASP A 81 9.83 26.06 19.02
C ASP A 81 9.50 25.29 20.32
N GLU A 82 9.18 26.01 21.41
CA GLU A 82 8.62 25.43 22.63
C GLU A 82 7.17 25.93 22.82
N GLY A 83 6.21 25.00 22.78
CA GLY A 83 5.05 24.96 23.67
C GLY A 83 3.85 25.90 23.41
N ALA A 84 3.15 25.78 22.28
CA ALA A 84 1.76 26.26 22.19
C ALA A 84 0.78 25.09 22.52
N GLY A 85 0.00 25.20 23.59
CA GLY A 85 -0.96 24.14 23.96
C GLY A 85 -2.12 24.01 22.95
N LYS A 86 -2.66 22.79 22.82
CA LYS A 86 -3.73 22.48 21.84
C LYS A 86 -5.05 23.20 22.18
N LYS A 87 -5.82 23.58 21.16
CA LYS A 87 -7.03 24.41 21.26
C LYS A 87 -8.32 23.58 21.27
N ILE A 88 -9.45 24.19 21.63
CA ILE A 88 -10.80 23.64 21.44
C ILE A 88 -11.48 24.36 20.28
N LEU A 89 -12.09 23.60 19.37
CA LEU A 89 -12.84 24.15 18.24
C LEU A 89 -14.33 23.84 18.37
N ILE A 90 -15.17 24.86 18.21
CA ILE A 90 -16.60 24.71 17.98
C ILE A 90 -16.88 25.15 16.55
N ALA A 91 -17.11 24.19 15.66
CA ALA A 91 -17.36 24.43 14.26
C ALA A 91 -18.85 24.32 13.93
N TYR A 92 -19.39 25.25 13.13
CA TYR A 92 -20.80 25.23 12.75
C TYR A 92 -21.02 25.24 11.23
N ALA A 93 -22.05 24.53 10.77
CA ALA A 93 -22.58 24.62 9.41
C ALA A 93 -24.04 25.07 9.48
N THR A 94 -24.39 26.18 8.84
CA THR A 94 -25.73 26.77 9.00
C THR A 94 -26.32 27.27 7.68
N GLN A 95 -27.64 27.16 7.58
CA GLN A 95 -28.44 27.78 6.51
C GLN A 95 -29.21 29.00 7.01
N SER A 96 -29.72 28.94 8.25
CA SER A 96 -30.62 29.94 8.86
C SER A 96 -30.04 30.56 10.15
N ASN A 97 -28.72 30.53 10.31
CA ASN A 97 -27.96 30.96 11.50
C ASN A 97 -28.25 30.22 12.82
N THR A 98 -29.22 29.31 12.90
CA THR A 98 -29.51 28.55 14.13
C THR A 98 -28.27 27.82 14.68
N ALA A 99 -27.50 27.14 13.82
CA ALA A 99 -26.29 26.44 14.25
C ALA A 99 -25.19 27.41 14.76
N CYS A 100 -25.10 28.60 14.17
CA CYS A 100 -24.18 29.65 14.60
C CYS A 100 -24.54 30.16 16.00
N THR A 101 -25.82 30.48 16.23
CA THR A 101 -26.31 30.92 17.54
C THR A 101 -26.05 29.88 18.62
N LEU A 102 -26.31 28.59 18.34
CA LEU A 102 -26.02 27.50 19.26
C LEU A 102 -24.52 27.34 19.53
N ALA A 103 -23.66 27.52 18.52
CA ALA A 103 -22.22 27.46 18.69
C ALA A 103 -21.69 28.56 19.64
N HIS A 104 -22.18 29.80 19.49
CA HIS A 104 -21.83 30.89 20.40
C HIS A 104 -22.37 30.69 21.83
N LYS A 105 -23.56 30.10 21.97
CA LYS A 105 -24.11 29.72 23.29
C LYS A 105 -23.26 28.64 23.96
N LEU A 106 -22.80 27.65 23.21
CA LEU A 106 -21.90 26.62 23.72
C LEU A 106 -20.54 27.19 24.10
N PHE A 107 -19.99 28.09 23.27
CA PHE A 107 -18.74 28.79 23.55
C PHE A 107 -18.78 29.51 24.90
N SER A 108 -19.81 30.32 25.15
CA SER A 108 -19.96 31.02 26.43
C SER A 108 -19.98 30.04 27.60
N THR A 109 -20.74 28.95 27.48
CA THR A 109 -20.86 27.93 28.54
C THR A 109 -19.53 27.24 28.81
N LEU A 110 -18.84 26.76 27.77
CA LEU A 110 -17.57 26.03 27.93
C LEU A 110 -16.45 26.95 28.44
N ASN A 111 -16.40 28.19 27.99
CA ASN A 111 -15.39 29.14 28.42
C ASN A 111 -15.55 29.44 29.93
N THR A 112 -16.78 29.65 30.40
CA THR A 112 -17.06 29.82 31.84
C THR A 112 -16.60 28.61 32.66
N VAL A 113 -16.96 27.39 32.25
CA VAL A 113 -16.59 26.15 32.98
C VAL A 113 -15.08 25.93 33.03
N LEU A 114 -14.37 26.18 31.91
CA LEU A 114 -12.92 26.02 31.83
C LEU A 114 -12.19 27.04 32.73
N HIS A 115 -12.72 28.27 32.84
CA HIS A 115 -12.18 29.29 33.74
C HIS A 115 -12.50 28.99 35.21
N GLU A 116 -13.72 28.55 35.54
CA GLU A 116 -14.10 28.18 36.92
C GLU A 116 -13.24 27.03 37.46
N ALA A 117 -13.01 25.99 36.64
CA ALA A 117 -12.16 24.85 37.00
C ALA A 117 -10.68 25.23 37.24
N SER A 118 -10.21 26.36 36.69
CA SER A 118 -8.86 26.89 36.92
C SER A 118 -8.73 27.70 38.22
N CYS A 119 -9.84 28.25 38.73
CA CYS A 119 -9.88 29.07 39.95
C CYS A 119 -10.02 28.24 41.23
N GLU A 120 -10.71 27.09 41.20
CA GLU A 120 -10.92 26.24 42.40
C GLU A 120 -9.62 25.60 42.93
N GLU A 121 -8.65 25.28 42.06
CA GLU A 121 -7.37 24.68 42.48
C GLU A 121 -6.37 25.71 43.05
N ALA A 122 -6.54 27.01 42.75
CA ALA A 122 -5.69 28.06 43.31
C ALA A 122 -5.96 28.29 44.81
N GLN A 123 -7.10 27.84 45.34
CA GLN A 123 -7.48 27.99 46.76
C GLN A 123 -7.13 26.78 47.64
N GLN A 124 -6.71 25.65 47.06
CA GLN A 124 -6.29 24.44 47.80
C GLN A 124 -4.77 24.22 47.62
N GLY A 125 -4.00 25.07 48.29
CA GLY A 125 -2.54 25.04 48.24
C GLY A 125 -1.91 23.80 48.88
N SER A 126 -1.01 23.15 48.15
CA SER A 126 0.17 22.51 48.71
C SER A 126 1.35 22.66 47.73
N VAL A 127 2.41 23.26 48.26
CA VAL A 127 3.64 23.65 47.58
C VAL A 127 4.50 22.43 47.37
N CYS A 128 4.43 21.79 46.20
CA CYS A 128 5.56 21.14 45.53
C CYS A 128 5.13 20.61 44.15
N CYS A 129 5.11 21.47 43.12
CA CYS A 129 5.31 21.16 41.69
C CYS A 129 4.98 22.44 40.89
N ARG A 130 6.00 23.10 40.33
CA ARG A 130 5.77 24.18 39.36
C ARG A 130 5.31 23.58 38.03
N GLY A 131 4.02 23.58 37.79
CA GLY A 131 3.40 23.32 36.50
C GLY A 131 1.99 23.90 36.50
N GLY A 132 1.81 25.13 36.00
CA GLY A 132 0.48 25.73 35.88
C GLY A 132 -0.38 24.90 34.92
N ARG A 133 -1.64 24.60 35.29
CA ARG A 133 -2.58 23.97 34.38
C ARG A 133 -2.87 24.90 33.21
N TYR A 134 -2.63 24.41 32.00
CA TYR A 134 -2.93 25.09 30.76
C TYR A 134 -4.45 25.12 30.54
N VAL A 135 -5.03 26.32 30.44
CA VAL A 135 -6.43 26.51 30.02
C VAL A 135 -6.46 26.59 28.49
N PRO A 136 -7.15 25.68 27.79
CA PRO A 136 -7.15 25.69 26.33
C PRO A 136 -8.00 26.84 25.78
N GLU A 137 -7.47 27.52 24.75
CA GLU A 137 -8.22 28.52 23.99
C GLU A 137 -9.39 27.86 23.24
N VAL A 138 -10.61 28.39 23.41
CA VAL A 138 -11.81 27.95 22.67
C VAL A 138 -12.03 28.87 21.48
N LYS A 139 -12.26 28.30 20.29
CA LYS A 139 -12.57 29.03 19.06
C LYS A 139 -13.93 28.63 18.51
N VAL A 140 -14.64 29.58 17.90
CA VAL A 140 -15.87 29.33 17.13
C VAL A 140 -15.61 29.69 15.68
N LEU A 141 -15.78 28.73 14.76
CA LEU A 141 -15.54 28.92 13.33
C LEU A 141 -16.66 28.31 12.49
N GLN A 142 -16.87 28.84 11.30
CA GLN A 142 -17.75 28.20 10.32
C GLN A 142 -17.03 27.04 9.65
N LEU A 143 -17.73 25.93 9.41
CA LEU A 143 -17.25 24.80 8.61
C LEU A 143 -17.21 25.23 7.15
N ALA A 144 -16.08 25.79 6.73
CA ALA A 144 -15.83 26.22 5.37
C ALA A 144 -14.35 26.02 5.04
N GLU A 145 -14.06 25.80 3.75
CA GLU A 145 -12.69 25.69 3.24
C GLU A 145 -12.02 27.06 3.01
N GLU A 146 -12.81 28.12 2.98
CA GLU A 146 -12.33 29.49 2.87
C GLU A 146 -11.79 29.97 4.22
N GLY A 147 -10.48 29.80 4.41
CA GLY A 147 -9.76 30.18 5.64
C GLY A 147 -9.21 28.94 6.35
N ARG A 148 -7.91 28.68 6.17
CA ARG A 148 -7.15 27.45 6.57
C ARG A 148 -7.25 27.01 8.05
N GLN A 149 -8.08 27.63 8.90
CA GLN A 149 -8.19 27.33 10.33
C GLN A 149 -9.25 26.26 10.66
N CYS A 150 -10.15 25.94 9.72
CA CYS A 150 -11.20 24.92 9.89
C CYS A 150 -11.38 24.02 8.64
N SER A 151 -10.37 23.96 7.76
CA SER A 151 -10.37 23.08 6.59
C SER A 151 -10.13 21.62 6.97
N VAL A 152 -10.50 20.70 6.07
CA VAL A 152 -10.26 19.26 6.23
C VAL A 152 -8.77 18.96 6.39
N ASP A 153 -7.92 19.55 5.53
CA ASP A 153 -6.46 19.39 5.62
C ASP A 153 -5.92 19.85 6.99
N HIS A 154 -6.45 20.95 7.52
CA HIS A 154 -6.02 21.45 8.82
C HIS A 154 -6.43 20.51 9.96
N LEU A 155 -7.62 19.91 9.91
CA LEU A 155 -8.06 18.92 10.89
C LEU A 155 -7.22 17.63 10.84
N LEU A 156 -6.78 17.21 9.65
CA LEU A 156 -6.03 15.97 9.44
C LEU A 156 -4.52 16.12 9.71
N GLU A 157 -3.92 17.26 9.36
CA GLU A 157 -2.46 17.42 9.38
C GLU A 157 -1.93 18.14 10.63
N SER A 158 -2.65 19.14 11.14
CA SER A 158 -2.06 20.10 12.08
C SER A 158 -2.08 19.66 13.55
N HIS A 159 -2.94 18.69 13.89
CA HIS A 159 -3.26 18.33 15.28
C HIS A 159 -3.52 19.54 16.21
N ALA A 160 -3.94 20.68 15.65
CA ALA A 160 -4.05 21.95 16.35
C ALA A 160 -5.14 21.96 17.44
N TYR A 161 -6.15 21.09 17.28
CA TYR A 161 -7.28 20.98 18.20
C TYR A 161 -7.25 19.65 18.95
N SER A 162 -7.37 19.70 20.27
CA SER A 162 -7.52 18.52 21.11
C SER A 162 -8.99 18.06 21.22
N PHE A 163 -9.93 18.98 21.01
CA PHE A 163 -11.36 18.71 21.08
C PHE A 163 -12.12 19.56 20.05
N VAL A 164 -12.99 18.93 19.26
CA VAL A 164 -13.77 19.56 18.20
C VAL A 164 -15.26 19.24 18.40
N VAL A 165 -16.10 20.28 18.44
CA VAL A 165 -17.56 20.15 18.47
C VAL A 165 -18.13 20.61 17.15
N LEU A 166 -18.93 19.78 16.48
CA LEU A 166 -19.58 20.11 15.22
C LEU A 166 -21.07 20.35 15.44
N ILE A 167 -21.58 21.51 15.06
CA ILE A 167 -23.02 21.85 15.07
C ILE A 167 -23.47 22.04 13.63
N ALA A 168 -24.21 21.09 13.07
CA ALA A 168 -24.43 21.02 11.63
C ALA A 168 -25.92 20.98 11.24
N SER A 169 -26.36 22.00 10.50
CA SER A 169 -27.64 22.00 9.80
C SER A 169 -27.59 21.13 8.55
N THR A 170 -28.62 20.32 8.31
CA THR A 170 -28.81 19.59 7.06
C THR A 170 -29.61 20.43 6.08
N TYR A 171 -29.17 20.51 4.83
CA TYR A 171 -29.85 21.22 3.74
C TYR A 171 -30.70 20.26 2.88
N THR A 172 -31.37 20.79 1.85
CA THR A 172 -32.30 20.02 1.00
C THR A 172 -31.64 18.77 0.40
N ASN A 173 -32.40 17.67 0.29
CA ASN A 173 -31.90 16.35 -0.11
C ASN A 173 -30.84 15.72 0.82
N GLY A 174 -30.65 16.28 2.02
CA GLY A 174 -29.75 15.72 3.03
C GLY A 174 -28.28 16.12 2.85
N THR A 175 -28.00 17.19 2.12
CA THR A 175 -26.64 17.70 1.87
C THR A 175 -26.20 18.71 2.94
N ALA A 176 -24.97 19.20 2.84
CA ALA A 176 -24.50 20.30 3.67
C ALA A 176 -25.11 21.64 3.21
N PRO A 177 -25.17 22.67 4.07
CA PRO A 177 -25.44 24.04 3.65
C PRO A 177 -24.36 24.51 2.67
N GLY A 178 -24.71 25.43 1.77
CA GLY A 178 -23.85 25.78 0.62
C GLY A 178 -22.42 26.21 0.99
N SER A 179 -22.24 26.92 2.11
CA SER A 179 -20.92 27.35 2.61
C SER A 179 -20.05 26.20 3.16
N SER A 180 -20.66 25.06 3.52
CA SER A 180 -19.99 23.88 4.07
C SER A 180 -19.90 22.72 3.08
N GLN A 181 -20.38 22.90 1.84
CA GLN A 181 -20.40 21.82 0.85
C GLN A 181 -18.99 21.38 0.44
N ALA A 182 -18.08 22.32 0.20
CA ALA A 182 -16.69 22.00 -0.13
C ALA A 182 -15.99 21.22 1.01
N PHE A 183 -16.23 21.62 2.27
CA PHE A 183 -15.72 20.88 3.44
C PHE A 183 -16.32 19.47 3.51
N ALA A 184 -17.62 19.33 3.26
CA ALA A 184 -18.30 18.04 3.26
C ALA A 184 -17.73 17.10 2.19
N ASP A 185 -17.53 17.61 0.97
CA ASP A 185 -16.99 16.84 -0.15
C ASP A 185 -15.54 16.42 0.13
N LEU A 186 -14.69 17.32 0.64
CA LEU A 186 -13.31 16.99 0.99
C LEU A 186 -13.19 16.03 2.18
N LEU A 187 -14.08 16.13 3.18
CA LEU A 187 -14.05 15.21 4.31
C LEU A 187 -14.59 13.84 3.90
N GLN A 188 -15.58 13.80 3.01
CA GLN A 188 -16.05 12.57 2.40
C GLN A 188 -14.97 11.95 1.51
N ASP A 189 -14.27 12.75 0.71
CA ASP A 189 -13.12 12.33 -0.07
C ASP A 189 -12.05 11.79 0.86
N ALA A 190 -11.66 12.49 1.92
CA ALA A 190 -10.74 11.99 2.92
C ALA A 190 -11.20 10.67 3.56
N TYR A 191 -12.49 10.55 3.91
CA TYR A 191 -13.06 9.33 4.44
C TYR A 191 -13.11 8.19 3.41
N THR A 192 -13.28 8.46 2.12
CA THR A 192 -13.31 7.41 1.08
C THR A 192 -11.94 7.14 0.47
N ASP A 193 -11.01 8.07 0.66
CA ASP A 193 -9.64 8.04 0.18
C ASP A 193 -8.82 7.16 1.11
N PHE A 194 -8.46 6.00 0.59
CA PHE A 194 -7.61 5.04 1.27
C PHE A 194 -6.22 5.60 1.64
N ARG A 195 -5.81 6.75 1.08
CA ARG A 195 -4.55 7.44 1.40
C ARG A 195 -4.62 8.19 2.73
N VAL A 196 -5.81 8.57 3.20
CA VAL A 196 -5.98 9.21 4.50
C VAL A 196 -6.01 8.13 5.59
N PRO A 197 -5.13 8.18 6.60
CA PRO A 197 -5.10 7.20 7.67
C PRO A 197 -6.44 7.09 8.40
N ARG A 198 -6.83 5.86 8.78
CA ARG A 198 -8.08 5.60 9.52
C ARG A 198 -8.02 5.99 10.99
N ASP A 199 -6.87 6.44 11.44
CA ASP A 199 -6.60 7.03 12.75
C ASP A 199 -6.19 8.51 12.63
N ALA A 200 -6.37 9.14 11.46
CA ALA A 200 -6.01 10.54 11.23
C ALA A 200 -6.62 11.50 12.27
N LEU A 201 -7.79 11.15 12.83
CA LEU A 201 -8.48 11.91 13.86
C LEU A 201 -8.41 11.27 15.27
N ALA A 202 -7.61 10.22 15.48
CA ALA A 202 -7.55 9.46 16.74
C ALA A 202 -7.07 10.27 17.97
N LYS A 203 -6.23 11.27 17.72
CA LYS A 203 -5.70 12.17 18.76
C LYS A 203 -6.66 13.31 19.11
N THR A 204 -7.75 13.46 18.37
CA THR A 204 -8.74 14.52 18.56
C THR A 204 -10.04 13.94 19.09
N ARG A 205 -10.66 14.62 20.05
CA ARG A 205 -11.97 14.23 20.58
C ARG A 205 -13.08 14.97 19.85
N PHE A 206 -14.23 14.32 19.66
CA PHE A 206 -15.34 14.89 18.89
C PHE A 206 -16.67 14.87 19.63
N ALA A 207 -17.54 15.80 19.28
CA ALA A 207 -18.97 15.76 19.59
C ALA A 207 -19.77 16.35 18.43
N ILE A 208 -20.96 15.80 18.14
CA ILE A 208 -21.81 16.25 17.03
C ILE A 208 -23.22 16.56 17.53
N PHE A 209 -23.71 17.74 17.16
CA PHE A 209 -25.11 18.13 17.29
C PHE A 209 -25.68 18.45 15.91
N GLY A 210 -26.59 17.61 15.43
CA GLY A 210 -27.27 17.76 14.16
C GLY A 210 -28.57 18.53 14.29
N LEU A 211 -28.83 19.41 13.32
CA LEU A 211 -30.11 20.08 13.11
C LEU A 211 -30.69 19.61 11.78
N GLY A 212 -31.86 18.97 11.80
CA GLY A 212 -32.52 18.46 10.61
C GLY A 212 -34.02 18.71 10.65
N ASP A 213 -34.62 18.91 9.48
CA ASP A 213 -36.07 19.07 9.36
C ASP A 213 -36.73 17.71 9.14
N VAL A 214 -37.80 17.42 9.90
CA VAL A 214 -38.59 16.19 9.74
C VAL A 214 -39.29 16.18 8.38
N ALA A 215 -39.59 17.35 7.82
CA ALA A 215 -40.17 17.51 6.48
C ALA A 215 -39.29 16.93 5.36
N TYR A 216 -37.98 16.73 5.59
CA TYR A 216 -37.09 16.08 4.63
C TYR A 216 -37.29 14.54 4.58
N GLY A 217 -38.15 13.99 5.43
CA GLY A 217 -38.43 12.56 5.52
C GLY A 217 -37.32 11.78 6.22
N ALA A 218 -37.66 10.55 6.65
CA ALA A 218 -36.76 9.72 7.46
C ALA A 218 -35.38 9.48 6.81
N LYS A 219 -35.33 9.43 5.48
CA LYS A 219 -34.10 9.21 4.69
C LYS A 219 -33.13 10.40 4.73
N HIS A 220 -33.63 11.63 4.87
CA HIS A 220 -32.80 12.84 4.79
C HIS A 220 -32.71 13.59 6.13
N PHE A 221 -33.53 13.22 7.12
CA PHE A 221 -33.46 13.77 8.48
C PHE A 221 -32.05 13.63 9.08
N ASN A 222 -31.41 14.77 9.36
CA ASN A 222 -30.08 14.87 9.94
C ASN A 222 -28.96 14.17 9.13
N ARG A 223 -29.17 13.96 7.82
CA ARG A 223 -28.27 13.16 6.99
C ARG A 223 -26.84 13.73 6.94
N PHE A 224 -26.67 15.05 6.91
CA PHE A 224 -25.33 15.64 6.90
C PHE A 224 -24.58 15.40 8.22
N ALA A 225 -25.24 15.60 9.36
CA ALA A 225 -24.64 15.32 10.67
C ALA A 225 -24.32 13.83 10.87
N LYS A 226 -25.17 12.93 10.38
CA LYS A 226 -24.93 11.47 10.37
C LYS A 226 -23.74 11.09 9.49
N ASN A 227 -23.60 11.75 8.34
CA ASN A 227 -22.45 11.58 7.46
C ASN A 227 -21.16 12.06 8.15
N LEU A 228 -21.15 13.25 8.76
CA LEU A 228 -20.01 13.75 9.53
C LEU A 228 -19.60 12.78 10.64
N TYR A 229 -20.57 12.23 11.38
CA TYR A 229 -20.30 11.21 12.39
C TYR A 229 -19.63 9.98 11.76
N THR A 230 -20.18 9.47 10.67
CA THR A 230 -19.67 8.27 9.97
C THR A 230 -18.25 8.50 9.45
N TRP A 231 -18.01 9.64 8.81
CA TRP A 231 -16.73 10.00 8.20
C TRP A 231 -15.65 10.23 9.24
N CYS A 232 -15.93 11.04 10.27
CA CYS A 232 -14.99 11.27 11.36
C CYS A 232 -14.70 9.98 12.14
N ASN A 233 -15.72 9.18 12.47
CA ASN A 233 -15.55 7.91 13.18
C ASN A 233 -14.69 6.94 12.37
N GLY A 234 -14.93 6.84 11.06
CA GLY A 234 -14.11 6.00 10.18
C GLY A 234 -12.74 6.58 9.80
N LEU A 235 -12.43 7.80 10.27
CA LEU A 235 -11.10 8.40 10.31
C LEU A 235 -10.49 8.35 11.73
N GLY A 236 -11.11 7.60 12.64
CA GLY A 236 -10.56 7.25 13.95
C GLY A 236 -10.94 8.22 15.07
N ALA A 237 -11.84 9.17 14.81
CA ALA A 237 -12.33 10.11 15.80
C ALA A 237 -13.01 9.39 16.98
N SER A 238 -12.68 9.79 18.20
CA SER A 238 -13.36 9.32 19.42
C SER A 238 -14.41 10.34 19.87
N PHE A 239 -15.67 9.92 19.98
CA PHE A 239 -16.78 10.76 20.41
C PHE A 239 -16.96 10.74 21.93
N VAL A 240 -17.00 11.93 22.54
CA VAL A 240 -17.05 12.06 24.03
C VAL A 240 -18.47 11.99 24.59
N VAL A 241 -19.45 12.22 23.72
CA VAL A 241 -20.89 12.06 23.98
C VAL A 241 -21.54 11.47 22.72
N PRO A 242 -22.65 10.71 22.84
CA PRO A 242 -23.39 10.24 21.68
C PRO A 242 -23.83 11.40 20.77
N PRO A 243 -23.84 11.22 19.43
CA PRO A 243 -24.32 12.24 18.52
C PRO A 243 -25.82 12.50 18.76
N VAL A 244 -26.22 13.77 18.77
CA VAL A 244 -27.61 14.18 18.99
C VAL A 244 -28.19 14.75 17.70
N TYR A 245 -29.36 14.28 17.28
CA TYR A 245 -30.02 14.68 16.04
C TYR A 245 -31.37 15.35 16.37
N ALA A 246 -31.40 16.67 16.33
CA ALA A 246 -32.57 17.45 16.69
C ALA A 246 -33.40 17.86 15.47
N SER A 247 -34.70 18.05 15.70
CA SER A 247 -35.62 18.77 14.83
C SER A 247 -35.94 20.14 15.42
N GLU A 248 -36.63 21.00 14.65
CA GLU A 248 -37.05 22.32 15.12
C GLU A 248 -37.83 22.23 16.45
N ALA A 249 -38.71 21.23 16.59
CA ALA A 249 -39.56 21.05 17.77
C ALA A 249 -38.81 20.72 19.07
N ASN A 250 -37.62 20.10 18.99
CA ASN A 250 -36.87 19.63 20.16
C ASN A 250 -35.42 20.15 20.21
N THR A 251 -35.06 21.11 19.35
CA THR A 251 -33.70 21.68 19.28
C THR A 251 -33.24 22.20 20.62
N VAL A 252 -34.04 23.01 21.31
CA VAL A 252 -33.64 23.65 22.57
C VAL A 252 -33.45 22.63 23.69
N SER A 253 -34.38 21.68 23.85
CA SER A 253 -34.32 20.67 24.91
C SER A 253 -33.14 19.71 24.70
N LEU A 254 -32.97 19.18 23.49
CA LEU A 254 -31.85 18.29 23.17
C LEU A 254 -30.50 19.00 23.24
N PHE A 255 -30.44 20.28 22.84
CA PHE A 255 -29.20 21.06 22.94
C PHE A 255 -28.78 21.28 24.39
N ASN A 256 -29.72 21.52 25.30
CA ASN A 256 -29.42 21.67 26.72
C ASN A 256 -28.90 20.35 27.31
N VAL A 257 -29.49 19.20 26.95
CA VAL A 257 -29.02 17.86 27.38
C VAL A 257 -27.62 17.56 26.85
N PHE A 258 -27.39 17.86 25.57
CA PHE A 258 -26.09 17.73 24.93
C PHE A 258 -25.02 18.61 25.62
N THR A 259 -25.35 19.87 25.89
CA THR A 259 -24.46 20.83 26.58
C THR A 259 -24.13 20.38 27.99
N ALA A 260 -25.12 19.93 28.77
CA ALA A 260 -24.89 19.44 30.13
C ALA A 260 -23.97 18.20 30.15
N SER A 261 -24.14 17.30 29.18
CA SER A 261 -23.30 16.11 29.02
C SER A 261 -21.85 16.47 28.67
N LEU A 262 -21.67 17.46 27.77
CA LEU A 262 -20.36 17.98 27.41
C LEU A 262 -19.67 18.67 28.59
N VAL A 263 -20.36 19.55 29.31
CA VAL A 263 -19.83 20.23 30.51
C VAL A 263 -19.36 19.20 31.53
N LYS A 264 -20.17 18.19 31.82
CA LYS A 264 -19.81 17.10 32.74
C LYS A 264 -18.55 16.33 32.31
N TRP A 265 -18.34 16.16 31.00
CA TRP A 265 -17.13 15.52 30.48
C TRP A 265 -15.92 16.46 30.58
N VAL A 266 -16.06 17.72 30.16
CA VAL A 266 -15.01 18.75 30.21
C VAL A 266 -14.49 18.96 31.64
N SER A 267 -15.37 18.98 32.64
CA SER A 267 -14.97 19.12 34.05
C SER A 267 -14.20 17.90 34.61
N ARG A 268 -14.07 16.80 33.86
CA ARG A 268 -13.38 15.56 34.28
C ARG A 268 -12.08 15.31 33.53
N VAL A 269 -11.70 16.20 32.62
CA VAL A 269 -10.53 16.03 31.76
C VAL A 269 -9.55 17.17 31.92
N VAL A 270 -8.27 16.85 31.77
CA VAL A 270 -7.18 17.82 31.71
C VAL A 270 -6.63 17.84 30.29
N PHE A 271 -6.55 19.03 29.72
CA PHE A 271 -5.95 19.26 28.40
C PHE A 271 -4.45 19.45 28.56
N THR A 272 -3.65 18.59 27.93
CA THR A 272 -2.18 18.62 27.95
C THR A 272 -1.64 18.84 26.55
N ALA A 273 -0.35 19.16 26.41
CA ALA A 273 0.31 19.28 25.10
C ALA A 273 0.20 17.98 24.27
N ASP A 274 0.26 16.82 24.93
CA ASP A 274 0.23 15.50 24.29
C ASP A 274 -1.19 14.97 24.01
N GLY A 275 -2.24 15.55 24.64
CA GLY A 275 -3.63 15.16 24.40
C GLY A 275 -4.57 15.39 25.59
N VAL A 276 -5.69 14.68 25.63
CA VAL A 276 -6.71 14.79 26.70
C VAL A 276 -6.56 13.63 27.69
N VAL A 277 -6.34 13.95 28.98
CA VAL A 277 -6.23 12.96 30.06
C VAL A 277 -7.50 13.00 30.92
N VAL A 278 -8.16 11.85 31.10
CA VAL A 278 -9.34 11.74 31.98
C VAL A 278 -8.88 11.56 33.43
N MET A 279 -9.33 12.43 34.34
CA MET A 279 -9.02 12.29 35.76
C MET A 279 -9.79 11.09 36.35
N ARG A 280 -9.06 10.03 36.72
CA ARG A 280 -9.61 8.93 37.51
C ARG A 280 -9.81 9.40 38.95
N LYS A 281 -11.04 9.33 39.47
CA LYS A 281 -11.25 9.44 40.92
C LYS A 281 -10.48 8.31 41.61
N PRO A 282 -9.75 8.56 42.71
CA PRO A 282 -9.13 7.48 43.46
C PRO A 282 -10.22 6.53 43.96
N GLN A 283 -10.10 5.24 43.62
CA GLN A 283 -10.93 4.20 44.21
C GLN A 283 -10.64 4.16 45.71
N ARG A 284 -11.70 4.33 46.50
CA ARG A 284 -11.68 4.23 47.95
C ARG A 284 -11.17 2.83 48.31
N ALA A 285 -9.97 2.76 48.87
CA ALA A 285 -9.40 1.52 49.39
C ALA A 285 -10.39 0.88 50.37
N LYS A 286 -10.81 -0.35 50.09
CA LYS A 286 -11.53 -1.18 51.08
C LYS A 286 -10.53 -1.54 52.17
N GLY A 287 -10.66 -0.85 53.30
CA GLY A 287 -9.93 -1.14 54.53
C GLY A 287 -10.30 -2.53 55.08
N THR A 288 -9.25 -3.24 55.46
CA THR A 288 -9.24 -4.47 56.24
C THR A 288 -9.93 -4.28 57.59
N ARG A 289 -10.75 -5.25 58.00
CA ARG A 289 -10.99 -5.58 59.42
C ARG A 289 -11.30 -7.07 59.55
N SER A 290 -10.57 -7.71 60.46
CA SER A 290 -10.61 -9.12 60.86
C SER A 290 -11.43 -9.29 62.16
N PRO A 291 -11.42 -10.44 62.87
CA PRO A 291 -12.44 -11.49 62.80
C PRO A 291 -13.12 -11.79 64.16
N THR A 292 -14.40 -12.18 64.15
CA THR A 292 -15.16 -12.91 65.21
C THR A 292 -16.50 -13.26 64.56
N GLY A 293 -17.18 -14.40 64.67
CA GLY A 293 -17.07 -15.63 65.45
C GLY A 293 -18.47 -16.26 65.36
N ASP A 294 -18.52 -17.51 64.88
CA ASP A 294 -19.51 -18.58 65.04
C ASP A 294 -21.06 -18.41 64.87
N ASP A 295 -21.59 -19.51 64.33
CA ASP A 295 -22.93 -20.12 64.45
C ASP A 295 -24.09 -19.80 63.47
N ALA A 296 -24.26 -20.76 62.55
CA ALA A 296 -25.42 -21.67 62.40
C ALA A 296 -26.80 -21.18 61.89
N ALA A 297 -27.29 -21.99 60.93
CA ALA A 297 -28.67 -22.45 60.71
C ALA A 297 -29.70 -21.60 59.92
N SER A 298 -30.11 -22.23 58.80
CA SER A 298 -31.49 -22.52 58.36
C SER A 298 -32.49 -21.41 57.93
N LEU A 299 -32.95 -21.60 56.68
CA LEU A 299 -34.36 -21.72 56.23
C LEU A 299 -35.34 -20.53 56.37
N VAL A 300 -35.86 -20.17 55.18
CA VAL A 300 -37.28 -19.91 54.85
C VAL A 300 -37.82 -18.48 54.92
N ARG A 301 -38.18 -18.00 53.72
CA ARG A 301 -39.35 -17.20 53.28
C ARG A 301 -39.98 -16.19 54.25
N ALA A 302 -40.15 -14.96 53.75
CA ALA A 302 -41.44 -14.27 53.69
C ALA A 302 -41.35 -12.99 52.82
N ALA A 303 -42.15 -12.95 51.75
CA ALA A 303 -42.87 -11.74 51.31
C ALA A 303 -44.16 -11.63 52.19
N PRO A 304 -44.96 -10.54 52.21
CA PRO A 304 -45.69 -10.02 51.03
C PRO A 304 -46.04 -8.50 51.03
N ASP A 305 -46.69 -8.09 49.92
CA ASP A 305 -47.73 -7.04 49.75
C ASP A 305 -47.41 -5.54 49.95
N SER A 306 -47.98 -4.58 49.22
CA SER A 306 -49.03 -4.54 48.17
C SER A 306 -49.10 -3.13 47.48
N GLU A 307 -49.91 -3.03 46.40
CA GLU A 307 -50.65 -1.83 45.86
C GLU A 307 -49.85 -0.81 44.98
N ASP A 308 -50.26 -0.36 43.76
CA ASP A 308 -51.57 -0.24 43.07
C ASP A 308 -51.49 -0.09 41.51
N GLU A 309 -52.55 -0.59 40.83
CA GLU A 309 -53.34 -0.14 39.62
C GLU A 309 -52.65 0.17 38.26
N GLU A 310 -52.90 -0.53 37.11
CA GLU A 310 -54.07 -0.71 36.19
C GLU A 310 -54.54 0.61 35.49
N GLU A 311 -54.86 0.72 34.19
CA GLU A 311 -55.71 -0.06 33.24
C GLU A 311 -55.11 0.00 31.80
N GLU A 312 -55.10 -1.05 30.97
CA GLU A 312 -56.18 -1.67 30.14
C GLU A 312 -56.83 -0.71 29.11
N GLU A 313 -57.24 -1.06 27.89
CA GLU A 313 -57.93 -2.22 27.29
C GLU A 313 -57.77 -2.08 25.75
N ALA A 314 -58.13 -2.96 24.80
CA ALA A 314 -58.67 -4.31 24.67
C ALA A 314 -58.62 -4.57 23.13
N GLY A 315 -58.73 -5.76 22.55
CA GLY A 315 -59.00 -7.08 23.10
C GLY A 315 -59.02 -8.08 21.93
N ASN A 316 -58.66 -9.32 22.26
CA ASN A 316 -59.32 -10.60 21.95
C ASN A 316 -59.74 -10.94 20.49
N GLU A 317 -59.76 -12.19 20.00
CA GLU A 317 -59.66 -13.55 20.56
C GLU A 317 -59.48 -14.50 19.33
N SER A 318 -58.46 -15.37 19.28
CA SER A 318 -58.53 -16.83 19.50
C SER A 318 -58.85 -17.76 18.31
N ARG A 319 -57.95 -18.74 18.17
CA ARG A 319 -58.09 -20.17 17.79
C ARG A 319 -58.83 -20.59 16.50
N GLY A 320 -58.13 -21.41 15.71
CA GLY A 320 -58.75 -22.45 14.87
C GLY A 320 -57.90 -22.84 13.66
N GLY A 321 -57.50 -24.11 13.58
CA GLY A 321 -56.60 -24.62 12.54
C GLY A 321 -57.26 -24.96 11.20
N GLY A 322 -56.44 -25.47 10.27
CA GLY A 322 -56.91 -26.23 9.11
C GLY A 322 -56.31 -25.88 7.75
N LYS A 323 -55.39 -26.74 7.29
CA LYS A 323 -55.15 -27.25 5.92
C LYS A 323 -55.34 -26.34 4.67
N MET A 324 -54.23 -26.31 3.92
CA MET A 324 -54.07 -26.63 2.48
C MET A 324 -54.44 -25.62 1.38
N LEU A 325 -53.46 -25.55 0.45
CA LEU A 325 -53.53 -25.37 -1.02
C LEU A 325 -53.38 -23.95 -1.62
N ASN A 326 -52.11 -23.71 -1.97
CA ASN A 326 -51.59 -23.48 -3.32
C ASN A 326 -51.67 -22.10 -4.01
N ASN A 327 -50.44 -21.59 -4.21
CA ASN A 327 -49.83 -21.11 -5.46
C ASN A 327 -49.92 -19.61 -5.75
N SER A 328 -48.80 -18.88 -5.61
CA SER A 328 -48.06 -18.30 -6.76
C SER A 328 -46.90 -17.38 -6.35
N ARG A 329 -45.70 -17.72 -6.85
CA ARG A 329 -44.62 -16.88 -7.42
C ARG A 329 -44.01 -15.67 -6.66
N SER A 330 -42.72 -15.87 -6.36
CA SER A 330 -41.53 -15.01 -6.56
C SER A 330 -41.55 -13.53 -6.15
N ASN A 331 -40.73 -13.18 -5.16
CA ASN A 331 -39.52 -12.34 -5.31
C ASN A 331 -38.97 -12.00 -3.93
N THR A 332 -37.73 -12.38 -3.60
CA THR A 332 -36.99 -11.77 -2.49
C THR A 332 -35.60 -11.39 -2.97
N ASN A 333 -35.41 -10.08 -3.09
CA ASN A 333 -34.15 -9.42 -3.36
C ASN A 333 -33.33 -9.37 -2.07
N GLU A 334 -32.10 -9.86 -2.14
CA GLU A 334 -31.10 -9.80 -1.08
C GLU A 334 -30.61 -8.36 -0.88
N SER A 335 -30.53 -7.92 0.37
CA SER A 335 -29.71 -6.78 0.78
C SER A 335 -28.70 -7.30 1.79
N ALA A 336 -27.49 -7.58 1.29
CA ALA A 336 -26.34 -7.98 2.10
C ALA A 336 -25.39 -6.81 2.29
N GLY A 337 -24.86 -6.69 3.51
CA GLY A 337 -23.60 -6.01 3.81
C GLY A 337 -23.57 -5.45 5.23
N ASP A 338 -22.52 -5.61 6.01
CA ASP A 338 -21.37 -6.53 6.00
C ASP A 338 -20.83 -6.40 7.43
N VAL A 339 -20.71 -7.51 8.14
CA VAL A 339 -20.18 -7.55 9.51
C VAL A 339 -18.77 -8.12 9.40
N GLU A 340 -17.80 -7.33 9.86
CA GLU A 340 -16.42 -7.73 10.06
C GLU A 340 -16.35 -8.90 11.03
N ASP A 341 -15.51 -9.90 10.73
CA ASP A 341 -15.04 -10.80 11.77
C ASP A 341 -13.53 -11.01 11.70
N VAL A 342 -12.99 -10.98 12.90
CA VAL A 342 -11.59 -11.02 13.29
C VAL A 342 -11.09 -12.44 13.06
N VAL A 343 -9.99 -12.59 12.33
CA VAL A 343 -9.23 -13.84 12.36
C VAL A 343 -8.56 -13.89 13.73
N THR A 344 -9.07 -14.73 14.63
CA THR A 344 -8.44 -15.01 15.91
C THR A 344 -7.11 -15.73 15.66
N ASP A 345 -6.04 -15.17 16.22
CA ASP A 345 -4.77 -15.86 16.40
C ASP A 345 -5.01 -16.97 17.44
N ASP A 346 -5.03 -18.24 17.02
CA ASP A 346 -4.99 -19.36 17.96
C ASP A 346 -3.56 -19.50 18.49
N ASP A 347 -3.45 -19.23 19.79
CA ASP A 347 -2.31 -19.40 20.67
C ASP A 347 -1.95 -20.89 20.81
N ASP A 348 -0.70 -21.23 20.52
CA ASP A 348 -0.12 -22.56 20.68
C ASP A 348 0.54 -22.63 22.07
N GLY A 349 -0.16 -23.24 23.03
CA GLY A 349 0.26 -23.35 24.43
C GLY A 349 -0.31 -24.62 25.08
N GLY A 350 0.49 -25.68 25.06
CA GLY A 350 0.22 -27.07 25.46
C GLY A 350 -0.79 -27.40 26.57
N THR A 351 -1.55 -28.47 26.35
CA THR A 351 -1.63 -29.62 27.27
C THR A 351 -2.17 -30.86 26.53
N GLU A 352 -1.48 -31.99 26.64
CA GLU A 352 -1.94 -33.28 26.16
C GLU A 352 -3.26 -33.66 26.87
N GLY A 353 -4.32 -33.89 26.10
CA GLY A 353 -5.63 -34.30 26.60
C GLY A 353 -6.42 -35.00 25.49
N GLU A 354 -6.73 -36.27 25.74
CA GLU A 354 -7.37 -37.29 24.91
C GLU A 354 -8.33 -36.83 23.79
N ALA A 355 -8.09 -37.40 22.60
CA ALA A 355 -8.93 -37.30 21.43
C ALA A 355 -10.34 -37.89 21.66
N SER A 356 -11.36 -37.05 21.52
CA SER A 356 -12.73 -37.50 21.28
C SER A 356 -13.01 -37.49 19.78
N MET A 357 -13.14 -38.69 19.22
CA MET A 357 -13.52 -38.91 17.83
C MET A 357 -14.89 -38.27 17.52
N THR A 358 -14.88 -37.32 16.60
CA THR A 358 -16.04 -36.95 15.80
C THR A 358 -15.62 -36.86 14.32
N SER A 359 -16.53 -37.27 13.44
CA SER A 359 -16.41 -37.60 12.01
C SER A 359 -15.44 -36.76 11.16
N ALA A 360 -14.70 -37.44 10.27
CA ALA A 360 -13.85 -36.87 9.22
C ALA A 360 -14.62 -35.88 8.33
N SER A 361 -14.43 -34.58 8.59
CA SER A 361 -14.85 -33.52 7.69
C SER A 361 -13.73 -33.26 6.68
N ASP A 362 -14.08 -33.13 5.40
CA ASP A 362 -13.11 -32.80 4.36
C ASP A 362 -12.35 -31.50 4.68
N PRO A 363 -11.04 -31.39 4.35
CA PRO A 363 -10.28 -30.18 4.59
C PRO A 363 -10.92 -28.95 3.93
N GLN A 364 -10.98 -27.83 4.66
CA GLN A 364 -11.57 -26.59 4.16
C GLN A 364 -10.78 -26.03 2.97
N GLU A 365 -11.47 -25.37 2.04
CA GLU A 365 -10.84 -24.59 0.96
C GLU A 365 -10.16 -23.32 1.48
N LEU A 366 -8.98 -22.98 0.95
CA LEU A 366 -8.32 -21.71 1.25
C LEU A 366 -9.10 -20.51 0.68
N LEU A 367 -9.69 -20.70 -0.50
CA LEU A 367 -10.47 -19.69 -1.22
C LEU A 367 -11.93 -19.69 -0.77
N TYR A 368 -12.20 -19.14 0.40
CA TYR A 368 -13.58 -18.88 0.86
C TYR A 368 -14.24 -17.73 0.05
N PRO A 369 -15.60 -17.63 0.02
CA PRO A 369 -16.31 -16.75 -0.90
C PRO A 369 -15.88 -15.27 -0.89
N ARG A 370 -15.69 -14.66 0.29
CA ARG A 370 -15.26 -13.25 0.42
C ARG A 370 -13.85 -13.03 -0.13
N LEU A 371 -12.92 -13.96 0.12
CA LEU A 371 -11.56 -13.90 -0.44
C LEU A 371 -11.58 -14.06 -1.96
N ARG A 372 -12.39 -14.99 -2.49
CA ARG A 372 -12.56 -15.16 -3.94
C ARG A 372 -12.98 -13.86 -4.62
N GLN A 373 -14.03 -13.23 -4.09
CA GLN A 373 -14.56 -11.98 -4.63
C GLN A 373 -13.52 -10.86 -4.63
N ASN A 374 -12.77 -10.72 -3.54
CA ASN A 374 -11.73 -9.69 -3.41
C ASN A 374 -10.57 -9.90 -4.39
N LEU A 375 -10.05 -11.12 -4.51
CA LEU A 375 -8.97 -11.44 -5.43
C LEU A 375 -9.38 -11.27 -6.89
N GLN A 376 -10.60 -11.68 -7.26
CA GLN A 376 -11.14 -11.48 -8.61
C GLN A 376 -11.24 -10.00 -8.99
N ARG A 377 -11.71 -9.13 -8.09
CA ARG A 377 -11.73 -7.67 -8.31
C ARG A 377 -10.33 -7.09 -8.58
N GLN A 378 -9.28 -7.72 -8.05
CA GLN A 378 -7.89 -7.31 -8.26
C GLN A 378 -7.26 -7.94 -9.51
N GLY A 379 -8.07 -8.58 -10.36
CA GLY A 379 -7.66 -9.16 -11.63
C GLY A 379 -7.01 -10.53 -11.52
N TYR A 380 -7.26 -11.28 -10.44
CA TYR A 380 -6.83 -12.68 -10.35
C TYR A 380 -7.82 -13.58 -11.06
N HIS A 381 -7.27 -14.54 -11.80
CA HIS A 381 -8.01 -15.71 -12.22
C HIS A 381 -7.69 -16.84 -11.22
N LEU A 382 -8.67 -17.18 -10.39
CA LEU A 382 -8.51 -18.18 -9.33
C LEU A 382 -8.64 -19.58 -9.92
N VAL A 383 -7.79 -20.49 -9.46
CA VAL A 383 -7.73 -21.87 -9.94
C VAL A 383 -7.93 -22.79 -8.75
N GLY A 384 -8.96 -23.63 -8.81
CA GLY A 384 -9.31 -24.56 -7.75
C GLY A 384 -9.73 -23.88 -6.44
N SER A 385 -9.27 -24.44 -5.33
CA SER A 385 -9.57 -24.08 -3.94
C SER A 385 -8.46 -23.29 -3.25
N HIS A 386 -7.26 -23.15 -3.84
CA HIS A 386 -6.12 -22.47 -3.19
C HIS A 386 -5.14 -21.75 -4.12
N SER A 387 -5.33 -21.77 -5.44
CA SER A 387 -4.35 -21.30 -6.43
C SER A 387 -4.86 -20.09 -7.24
N GLY A 388 -3.96 -19.44 -7.97
CA GLY A 388 -4.34 -18.37 -8.89
C GLY A 388 -3.27 -17.96 -9.88
N VAL A 389 -3.71 -17.36 -10.98
CA VAL A 389 -2.89 -16.78 -12.04
C VAL A 389 -3.31 -15.32 -12.28
N LYS A 390 -2.37 -14.46 -12.63
CA LYS A 390 -2.63 -13.05 -12.96
C LYS A 390 -1.73 -12.59 -14.09
N LEU A 391 -2.22 -11.67 -14.90
CA LEU A 391 -1.43 -11.10 -15.98
C LEU A 391 -0.39 -10.11 -15.42
N CYS A 392 0.88 -10.39 -15.66
CA CYS A 392 1.97 -9.51 -15.24
C CYS A 392 1.86 -8.15 -15.96
N ARG A 393 2.23 -7.07 -15.25
CA ARG A 393 2.33 -5.72 -15.84
C ARG A 393 3.22 -5.72 -17.09
N TRP A 394 4.32 -6.48 -17.07
CA TRP A 394 5.28 -6.53 -18.17
C TRP A 394 4.82 -7.39 -19.34
N THR A 395 3.96 -8.39 -19.10
CA THR A 395 3.23 -9.09 -20.19
C THR A 395 2.42 -8.08 -21.00
N LYS A 396 1.63 -7.24 -20.33
CA LYS A 396 0.87 -6.17 -20.99
C LYS A 396 1.76 -5.17 -21.72
N ALA A 397 2.91 -4.81 -21.15
CA ALA A 397 3.84 -3.86 -21.78
C ALA A 397 4.49 -4.45 -23.05
N MET A 398 4.98 -5.68 -22.97
CA MET A 398 5.67 -6.35 -24.08
C MET A 398 4.71 -6.69 -25.22
N LEU A 399 3.46 -7.12 -24.91
CA LEU A 399 2.39 -7.28 -25.91
C LEU A 399 2.17 -6.01 -26.74
N ARG A 400 2.27 -4.84 -26.10
CA ARG A 400 2.10 -3.53 -26.74
C ARG A 400 3.37 -3.00 -27.42
N GLY A 401 4.45 -3.79 -27.44
CA GLY A 401 5.75 -3.40 -27.97
C GLY A 401 6.54 -2.40 -27.12
N ARG A 402 6.20 -2.26 -25.83
CA ARG A 402 6.73 -1.21 -24.93
C ARG A 402 7.84 -1.68 -23.98
N GLY A 403 8.43 -2.84 -24.23
CA GLY A 403 9.46 -3.40 -23.36
C GLY A 403 9.03 -4.65 -22.60
N GLY A 404 9.95 -5.61 -22.46
CA GLY A 404 9.89 -6.70 -21.48
C GLY A 404 10.32 -6.28 -20.07
N CYS A 405 10.14 -7.15 -19.09
CA CYS A 405 10.71 -6.95 -17.76
C CYS A 405 12.23 -7.17 -17.77
N TYR A 406 12.89 -6.83 -16.65
CA TYR A 406 14.33 -7.06 -16.46
C TYR A 406 14.78 -8.51 -16.70
N LYS A 407 13.89 -9.50 -16.53
CA LYS A 407 14.24 -10.91 -16.78
C LYS A 407 14.41 -11.22 -18.27
N HIS A 408 13.84 -10.41 -19.16
CA HIS A 408 14.15 -10.46 -20.59
C HIS A 408 15.63 -10.13 -20.80
N THR A 409 16.09 -9.01 -20.23
CA THR A 409 17.49 -8.58 -20.24
C THR A 409 18.41 -9.62 -19.63
N PHE A 410 18.10 -10.14 -18.45
CA PHE A 410 19.02 -10.98 -17.69
C PHE A 410 19.09 -12.41 -18.21
N TYR A 411 17.95 -12.98 -18.64
CA TYR A 411 17.79 -14.42 -18.82
C TYR A 411 17.03 -14.81 -20.10
N ASN A 412 16.72 -13.86 -20.98
CA ASN A 412 15.89 -14.10 -22.18
C ASN A 412 14.45 -14.55 -21.88
N ILE A 413 13.84 -14.09 -20.78
CA ILE A 413 12.43 -14.40 -20.51
C ILE A 413 11.52 -13.44 -21.28
N ALA A 414 10.89 -13.93 -22.34
CA ALA A 414 9.85 -13.20 -23.05
C ALA A 414 8.64 -13.00 -22.14
N SER A 415 8.45 -11.78 -21.64
CA SER A 415 7.43 -11.46 -20.63
C SER A 415 5.99 -11.72 -21.11
N HIS A 416 5.74 -11.67 -22.41
CA HIS A 416 4.41 -11.96 -22.97
C HIS A 416 4.09 -13.46 -23.06
N GLN A 417 5.10 -14.34 -22.97
CA GLN A 417 4.95 -15.80 -22.89
C GLN A 417 5.11 -16.34 -21.47
N CYS A 418 5.15 -15.44 -20.47
CA CYS A 418 5.34 -15.76 -19.06
C CYS A 418 4.00 -15.78 -18.32
N MET A 419 3.62 -16.95 -17.83
CA MET A 419 2.49 -17.15 -16.93
C MET A 419 2.94 -16.94 -15.48
N GLU A 420 2.42 -15.89 -14.84
CA GLU A 420 2.66 -15.61 -13.42
C GLU A 420 1.55 -16.23 -12.56
N MET A 421 1.89 -17.24 -11.77
CA MET A 421 0.93 -17.98 -10.95
C MET A 421 1.46 -18.32 -9.56
N THR A 422 0.58 -18.86 -8.72
CA THR A 422 0.94 -19.52 -7.47
C THR A 422 0.04 -20.74 -7.23
N PRO A 423 0.60 -21.87 -6.77
CA PRO A 423 -0.15 -23.02 -6.29
C PRO A 423 -0.51 -22.88 -4.80
N SER A 424 -0.09 -21.81 -4.12
CA SER A 424 -0.47 -21.53 -2.73
C SER A 424 -0.52 -20.03 -2.49
N LEU A 425 -1.72 -19.50 -2.26
CA LEU A 425 -1.91 -18.08 -1.91
C LEU A 425 -1.47 -17.76 -0.47
N ALA A 426 -1.25 -18.77 0.38
CA ALA A 426 -0.81 -18.60 1.76
C ALA A 426 0.70 -18.37 1.87
N CYS A 427 1.13 -17.54 2.82
CA CYS A 427 2.55 -17.23 3.06
C CYS A 427 2.94 -17.42 4.54
N ALA A 428 4.21 -17.72 4.79
CA ALA A 428 4.78 -17.73 6.15
C ALA A 428 5.34 -16.37 6.61
N ASN A 429 5.32 -15.35 5.75
CA ASN A 429 5.86 -14.01 6.04
C ASN A 429 4.80 -12.93 5.81
N LYS A 430 4.88 -11.85 6.60
CA LYS A 430 4.05 -10.63 6.48
C LYS A 430 4.92 -9.42 6.11
N CYS A 431 5.71 -9.53 5.04
CA CYS A 431 6.73 -8.53 4.67
C CYS A 431 6.15 -7.12 4.52
N VAL A 432 6.88 -6.10 4.98
CA VAL A 432 6.45 -4.69 4.96
C VAL A 432 6.24 -4.16 3.53
N PHE A 433 6.99 -4.69 2.56
CA PHE A 433 6.92 -4.32 1.15
C PHE A 433 6.00 -5.25 0.34
N CYS A 434 5.39 -6.26 0.97
CA CYS A 434 4.42 -7.10 0.28
C CYS A 434 3.16 -6.26 0.01
N TRP A 435 2.87 -6.00 -1.27
CA TRP A 435 1.77 -5.13 -1.72
C TRP A 435 0.36 -5.61 -1.28
N ARG A 436 0.28 -6.80 -0.71
CA ARG A 436 -0.92 -7.42 -0.15
C ARG A 436 -1.07 -7.26 1.36
N HIS A 437 -0.02 -6.78 2.03
CA HIS A 437 0.03 -6.50 3.46
C HIS A 437 -0.61 -7.62 4.29
N HIS A 438 -1.69 -7.31 5.00
CA HIS A 438 -2.41 -8.18 5.93
C HIS A 438 -3.60 -8.93 5.31
N THR A 439 -3.87 -8.75 4.01
CA THR A 439 -5.07 -9.31 3.35
C THR A 439 -4.87 -10.73 2.80
N ASN A 440 -3.62 -11.18 2.67
CA ASN A 440 -3.35 -12.54 2.24
C ASN A 440 -3.47 -13.53 3.39
N PRO A 441 -3.94 -14.76 3.12
CA PRO A 441 -3.82 -15.85 4.07
C PRO A 441 -2.37 -16.05 4.50
N VAL A 442 -2.17 -16.28 5.79
CA VAL A 442 -0.86 -16.62 6.34
C VAL A 442 -0.93 -17.98 7.02
N SER A 443 0.14 -18.77 6.89
CA SER A 443 0.26 -20.06 7.55
C SER A 443 1.71 -20.53 7.57
N ARG A 444 2.04 -21.35 8.58
CA ARG A 444 3.30 -22.08 8.70
C ARG A 444 3.28 -23.40 7.91
N SER A 445 2.11 -23.92 7.55
CA SER A 445 1.96 -25.19 6.83
C SER A 445 0.75 -25.17 5.87
N PHE A 446 0.73 -26.10 4.91
CA PHE A 446 -0.43 -26.31 4.05
C PHE A 446 -1.48 -27.16 4.79
N ARG A 447 -2.66 -26.60 5.05
CA ARG A 447 -3.72 -27.26 5.85
C ARG A 447 -5.08 -27.30 5.16
N TRP A 448 -5.13 -26.93 3.88
CA TRP A 448 -6.36 -26.84 3.09
C TRP A 448 -6.53 -28.07 2.20
N LYS A 449 -7.67 -28.14 1.53
CA LYS A 449 -7.88 -29.06 0.41
C LYS A 449 -6.72 -28.95 -0.59
N VAL A 450 -6.16 -30.09 -0.96
CA VAL A 450 -5.09 -30.19 -1.95
C VAL A 450 -5.73 -30.49 -3.31
N ASP A 451 -5.72 -29.52 -4.22
CA ASP A 451 -6.17 -29.75 -5.59
C ASP A 451 -5.07 -30.48 -6.38
N PRO A 452 -5.42 -31.38 -7.32
CA PRO A 452 -4.43 -32.10 -8.14
C PRO A 452 -3.61 -31.18 -9.05
N PRO A 453 -2.31 -31.43 -9.23
CA PRO A 453 -1.42 -30.54 -9.99
C PRO A 453 -1.79 -30.47 -11.47
N GLN A 454 -2.37 -31.53 -12.06
CA GLN A 454 -2.88 -31.55 -13.44
C GLN A 454 -3.98 -30.50 -13.63
N GLN A 455 -4.90 -30.40 -12.66
CA GLN A 455 -5.96 -29.41 -12.66
C GLN A 455 -5.38 -27.99 -12.51
N LEU A 456 -4.40 -27.81 -11.62
CA LEU A 456 -3.80 -26.50 -11.38
C LEU A 456 -3.02 -25.98 -12.60
N VAL A 457 -2.22 -26.84 -13.25
CA VAL A 457 -1.48 -26.46 -14.48
C VAL A 457 -2.45 -26.14 -15.61
N ALA A 458 -3.45 -27.00 -15.85
CA ALA A 458 -4.44 -26.78 -16.91
C ALA A 458 -5.23 -25.49 -16.69
N GLY A 459 -5.77 -25.28 -15.48
CA GLY A 459 -6.51 -24.08 -15.12
C GLY A 459 -5.65 -22.81 -15.11
N GLY A 460 -4.37 -22.92 -14.75
CA GLY A 460 -3.41 -21.83 -14.85
C GLY A 460 -3.19 -21.38 -16.30
N ILE A 461 -2.94 -22.33 -17.21
CA ILE A 461 -2.75 -22.05 -18.64
C ILE A 461 -4.02 -21.47 -19.25
N GLU A 462 -5.17 -22.09 -19.00
CA GLU A 462 -6.46 -21.60 -19.50
C GLU A 462 -6.75 -20.18 -18.99
N GLY A 463 -6.57 -19.94 -17.70
CA GLY A 463 -6.75 -18.63 -17.08
C GLY A 463 -5.83 -17.57 -17.68
N HIS A 464 -4.55 -17.91 -17.90
CA HIS A 464 -3.59 -17.03 -18.56
C HIS A 464 -4.02 -16.70 -20.00
N GLN A 465 -4.32 -17.72 -20.80
CA GLN A 465 -4.76 -17.56 -22.19
C GLN A 465 -6.05 -16.75 -22.30
N LYS A 466 -7.00 -16.94 -21.37
CA LYS A 466 -8.23 -16.14 -21.31
C LYS A 466 -7.92 -14.66 -21.08
N MET A 467 -6.99 -14.32 -20.20
CA MET A 467 -6.55 -12.94 -19.99
C MET A 467 -5.76 -12.38 -21.17
N ILE A 468 -4.94 -13.20 -21.84
CA ILE A 468 -4.24 -12.79 -23.08
C ILE A 468 -5.25 -12.44 -24.18
N LYS A 469 -6.29 -13.27 -24.39
CA LYS A 469 -7.36 -12.99 -25.37
C LYS A 469 -8.03 -11.63 -25.16
N GLN A 470 -8.17 -11.18 -23.91
CA GLN A 470 -8.73 -9.87 -23.57
C GLN A 470 -7.84 -8.70 -24.00
N MET A 471 -6.56 -8.93 -24.33
CA MET A 471 -5.65 -7.91 -24.85
C MET A 471 -5.85 -7.63 -26.35
N ARG A 472 -6.71 -8.40 -27.04
CA ARG A 472 -7.05 -8.17 -28.44
C ARG A 472 -7.67 -6.78 -28.63
N GLY A 473 -7.17 -6.02 -29.61
CA GLY A 473 -7.64 -4.68 -29.92
C GLY A 473 -7.07 -3.57 -29.02
N VAL A 474 -6.26 -3.90 -28.00
CA VAL A 474 -5.56 -2.90 -27.20
C VAL A 474 -4.49 -2.19 -28.06
N PRO A 475 -4.38 -0.84 -28.03
CA PRO A 475 -3.41 -0.12 -28.84
C PRO A 475 -1.96 -0.58 -28.63
N GLY A 476 -1.31 -0.95 -29.73
CA GLY A 476 0.06 -1.47 -29.81
C GLY A 476 0.17 -3.00 -29.81
N VAL A 477 -0.91 -3.74 -29.55
CA VAL A 477 -0.94 -5.19 -29.62
C VAL A 477 -1.15 -5.63 -31.06
N THR A 478 -0.21 -6.43 -31.59
CA THR A 478 -0.29 -6.98 -32.95
C THR A 478 -0.83 -8.42 -32.92
N PRO A 479 -1.43 -8.92 -34.02
CA PRO A 479 -1.88 -10.31 -34.10
C PRO A 479 -0.76 -11.32 -33.82
N GLU A 480 0.44 -11.07 -34.32
CA GLU A 480 1.60 -11.97 -34.17
C GLU A 480 2.03 -12.07 -32.71
N ARG A 481 2.16 -10.94 -32.00
CA ARG A 481 2.48 -10.95 -30.55
C ARG A 481 1.38 -11.60 -29.71
N LEU A 482 0.13 -11.48 -30.14
CA LEU A 482 -0.98 -12.11 -29.45
C LEU A 482 -0.93 -13.63 -29.64
N GLU A 483 -0.59 -14.10 -30.83
CA GLU A 483 -0.37 -15.52 -31.14
C GLU A 483 0.81 -16.08 -30.33
N ASP A 484 1.96 -15.39 -30.34
CA ASP A 484 3.12 -15.77 -29.53
C ASP A 484 2.78 -15.87 -28.04
N ALA A 485 2.02 -14.90 -27.52
CA ALA A 485 1.63 -14.84 -26.11
C ALA A 485 0.60 -15.91 -25.70
N MET A 486 -0.13 -16.49 -26.65
CA MET A 486 -1.01 -17.62 -26.39
C MET A 486 -0.22 -18.89 -26.08
N GLN A 487 1.04 -18.97 -26.53
CA GLN A 487 1.98 -20.03 -26.18
C GLN A 487 2.73 -19.68 -24.88
N VAL A 488 2.32 -20.30 -23.78
CA VAL A 488 3.03 -20.19 -22.51
C VAL A 488 4.36 -20.94 -22.61
N ARG A 489 5.49 -20.23 -22.47
CA ARG A 489 6.85 -20.81 -22.44
C ARG A 489 7.50 -20.80 -21.06
N HIS A 490 7.02 -19.93 -20.18
CA HIS A 490 7.59 -19.72 -18.86
C HIS A 490 6.48 -19.71 -17.81
N CYS A 491 6.72 -20.35 -16.67
CA CYS A 491 5.87 -20.28 -15.49
C CYS A 491 6.67 -19.64 -14.34
N ALA A 492 6.25 -18.45 -13.94
CA ALA A 492 6.76 -17.76 -12.77
C ALA A 492 5.90 -18.12 -11.56
N LEU A 493 6.44 -18.99 -10.69
CA LEU A 493 5.86 -19.35 -9.40
C LEU A 493 6.26 -18.29 -8.38
N SER A 494 5.64 -17.11 -8.52
CA SER A 494 6.01 -15.92 -7.76
C SER A 494 4.90 -14.87 -7.63
N LEU A 495 3.65 -15.24 -7.90
CA LEU A 495 2.54 -14.28 -7.92
C LEU A 495 2.27 -13.69 -6.52
N VAL A 496 1.95 -14.56 -5.57
CA VAL A 496 1.61 -14.25 -4.18
C VAL A 496 1.66 -15.54 -3.36
N GLY A 497 1.79 -15.43 -2.05
CA GLY A 497 1.93 -16.59 -1.17
C GLY A 497 3.29 -17.25 -1.29
N GLU A 498 3.39 -18.49 -0.83
CA GLU A 498 4.60 -19.31 -0.82
C GLU A 498 4.39 -20.59 -1.62
N PRO A 499 4.84 -20.65 -2.89
CA PRO A 499 4.59 -21.77 -3.79
C PRO A 499 5.12 -23.11 -3.28
N ILE A 500 6.26 -23.12 -2.58
CA ILE A 500 6.92 -24.35 -2.12
C ILE A 500 6.13 -25.05 -1.00
N MET A 501 5.15 -24.35 -0.41
CA MET A 501 4.25 -24.89 0.59
C MET A 501 3.26 -25.90 0.00
N TYR A 502 2.98 -25.84 -1.30
CA TYR A 502 2.05 -26.77 -1.94
C TYR A 502 2.58 -28.22 -1.89
N PRO A 503 1.83 -29.18 -1.33
CA PRO A 503 2.35 -30.53 -1.08
C PRO A 503 2.82 -31.29 -2.32
N GLU A 504 2.20 -31.05 -3.49
CA GLU A 504 2.52 -31.73 -4.75
C GLU A 504 3.37 -30.87 -5.69
N ILE A 505 4.19 -29.96 -5.15
CA ILE A 505 4.97 -29.01 -5.95
C ILE A 505 5.91 -29.66 -6.97
N ASN A 506 6.48 -30.83 -6.65
CA ASN A 506 7.34 -31.56 -7.57
C ASN A 506 6.56 -32.10 -8.77
N ALA A 507 5.39 -32.72 -8.54
CA ALA A 507 4.54 -33.20 -9.63
C ALA A 507 4.03 -32.03 -10.49
N PHE A 508 3.74 -30.89 -9.85
CA PHE A 508 3.39 -29.66 -10.55
C PHE A 508 4.50 -29.17 -11.49
N VAL A 509 5.76 -29.16 -11.02
CA VAL A 509 6.92 -28.76 -11.84
C VAL A 509 7.19 -29.76 -12.96
N ASP A 510 7.13 -31.06 -12.67
CA ASP A 510 7.31 -32.11 -13.68
C ASP A 510 6.31 -31.92 -14.85
N LEU A 511 5.04 -31.66 -14.53
CA LEU A 511 3.97 -31.39 -15.49
C LEU A 511 4.20 -30.12 -16.34
N LEU A 512 4.90 -29.12 -15.82
CA LEU A 512 5.30 -27.96 -16.61
C LEU A 512 6.40 -28.34 -17.61
N HIS A 513 7.42 -29.05 -17.16
CA HIS A 513 8.57 -29.44 -17.98
C HIS A 513 8.19 -30.44 -19.07
N GLU A 514 7.27 -31.37 -18.79
CA GLU A 514 6.69 -32.28 -19.79
C GLU A 514 6.04 -31.51 -20.96
N ARG A 515 5.43 -30.34 -20.65
CA ARG A 515 4.82 -29.44 -21.64
C ARG A 515 5.81 -28.47 -22.28
N GLY A 516 7.11 -28.55 -21.95
CA GLY A 516 8.13 -27.61 -22.43
C GLY A 516 8.03 -26.21 -21.83
N ILE A 517 7.37 -26.07 -20.67
CA ILE A 517 7.23 -24.80 -19.94
C ILE A 517 8.33 -24.73 -18.88
N SER A 518 9.24 -23.78 -19.01
CA SER A 518 10.28 -23.53 -18.01
C SER A 518 9.69 -23.02 -16.68
N SER A 519 10.31 -23.36 -15.54
CA SER A 519 9.81 -23.04 -14.19
C SER A 519 10.76 -22.15 -13.40
N PHE A 520 10.22 -21.07 -12.85
CA PHE A 520 10.95 -20.11 -12.03
C PHE A 520 10.34 -20.08 -10.63
N MET A 521 10.98 -20.77 -9.69
CA MET A 521 10.51 -20.92 -8.31
C MET A 521 11.05 -19.79 -7.44
N VAL A 522 10.18 -19.05 -6.78
CA VAL A 522 10.56 -18.04 -5.79
C VAL A 522 10.04 -18.45 -4.42
N THR A 523 10.94 -18.48 -3.42
CA THR A 523 10.60 -18.80 -2.03
C THR A 523 11.21 -17.79 -1.05
N ASN A 524 10.59 -17.67 0.13
CA ASN A 524 10.93 -16.70 1.18
C ASN A 524 11.96 -17.19 2.22
N ALA A 525 12.60 -18.34 1.96
CA ALA A 525 13.61 -18.95 2.84
C ALA A 525 13.10 -19.48 4.21
N GLN A 526 11.83 -19.86 4.31
CA GLN A 526 11.26 -20.42 5.56
C GLN A 526 10.96 -21.93 5.51
N PHE A 527 11.32 -22.62 4.42
CA PHE A 527 10.92 -24.02 4.17
C PHE A 527 12.10 -24.92 3.74
N PRO A 528 13.14 -25.09 4.58
CA PRO A 528 14.32 -25.90 4.25
C PRO A 528 14.02 -27.34 3.88
N GLU A 529 13.04 -28.00 4.51
CA GLU A 529 12.70 -29.40 4.19
C GLU A 529 12.12 -29.52 2.77
N GLN A 530 11.17 -28.66 2.43
CA GLN A 530 10.56 -28.60 1.10
C GLN A 530 11.60 -28.19 0.06
N LEU A 531 12.48 -27.23 0.41
CA LEU A 531 13.58 -26.82 -0.46
C LEU A 531 14.54 -27.97 -0.72
N ARG A 532 14.87 -28.79 0.28
CA ARG A 532 15.70 -29.99 0.12
C ARG A 532 15.07 -30.99 -0.85
N MET A 533 13.77 -31.26 -0.69
CA MET A 533 13.02 -32.21 -1.53
C MET A 533 12.66 -31.68 -2.92
N LEU A 534 12.78 -30.37 -3.17
CA LEU A 534 12.43 -29.76 -4.45
C LEU A 534 13.32 -30.33 -5.58
N LYS A 535 12.68 -30.92 -6.59
CA LYS A 535 13.32 -31.36 -7.84
C LYS A 535 13.88 -30.18 -8.63
N PRO A 536 14.81 -30.41 -9.58
CA PRO A 536 15.36 -29.34 -10.41
C PRO A 536 14.27 -28.51 -11.10
N VAL A 537 14.27 -27.20 -10.84
CA VAL A 537 13.53 -26.18 -11.60
C VAL A 537 14.46 -25.49 -12.58
N THR A 538 13.94 -24.74 -13.56
CA THR A 538 14.79 -23.99 -14.51
C THR A 538 15.68 -22.98 -13.81
N GLN A 539 15.11 -22.24 -12.86
CA GLN A 539 15.85 -21.33 -11.99
C GLN A 539 15.17 -21.21 -10.62
N LEU A 540 15.95 -21.42 -9.56
CA LEU A 540 15.51 -21.32 -8.18
C LEU A 540 15.94 -20.00 -7.56
N TYR A 541 15.00 -19.26 -7.00
CA TYR A 541 15.21 -17.99 -6.33
C TYR A 541 14.93 -18.14 -4.84
N LEU A 542 15.87 -17.68 -4.03
CA LEU A 542 15.70 -17.48 -2.60
C LEU A 542 15.66 -15.98 -2.34
N SER A 543 14.54 -15.50 -1.80
CA SER A 543 14.42 -14.09 -1.42
C SER A 543 15.20 -13.87 -0.13
N ILE A 544 16.24 -13.04 -0.18
CA ILE A 544 17.10 -12.69 0.96
C ILE A 544 16.94 -11.19 1.18
N ASP A 545 15.87 -10.83 1.88
CA ASP A 545 15.47 -9.43 2.03
C ASP A 545 16.11 -8.78 3.26
N ALA A 546 16.88 -9.51 4.07
CA ALA A 546 17.70 -8.96 5.14
C ALA A 546 18.92 -9.85 5.45
N PRO A 547 20.05 -9.26 5.90
CA PRO A 547 21.28 -9.99 6.18
C PRO A 547 21.48 -10.38 7.65
N THR A 548 20.60 -9.96 8.55
CA THR A 548 20.65 -10.22 10.01
C THR A 548 19.28 -10.64 10.53
N PRO A 549 19.20 -11.37 11.67
CA PRO A 549 17.91 -11.78 12.24
C PRO A 549 17.02 -10.59 12.59
N GLU A 550 17.59 -9.51 13.14
CA GLU A 550 16.85 -8.31 13.54
C GLU A 550 16.25 -7.59 12.32
N GLU A 551 17.04 -7.42 11.26
CA GLU A 551 16.57 -6.82 10.01
C GLU A 551 15.51 -7.70 9.34
N LEU A 552 15.70 -9.02 9.33
CA LEU A 552 14.74 -9.97 8.76
C LEU A 552 13.40 -9.94 9.49
N LYS A 553 13.43 -9.98 10.83
CA LYS A 553 12.22 -9.86 11.65
C LYS A 553 11.47 -8.56 11.39
N ARG A 554 12.21 -7.45 11.21
CA ARG A 554 11.63 -6.12 10.96
C ARG A 554 11.01 -5.99 9.57
N ILE A 555 11.69 -6.49 8.54
CA ILE A 555 11.28 -6.30 7.14
C ILE A 555 10.31 -7.40 6.66
N ASP A 556 10.56 -8.67 7.00
CA ASP A 556 9.80 -9.81 6.48
C ASP A 556 8.69 -10.27 7.42
N ARG A 557 8.81 -9.96 8.71
CA ARG A 557 7.83 -10.33 9.75
C ARG A 557 7.41 -11.82 9.62
N PRO A 558 8.36 -12.75 9.74
CA PRO A 558 8.09 -14.18 9.60
C PRO A 558 7.20 -14.68 10.75
N LEU A 559 6.40 -15.71 10.47
CA LEU A 559 5.56 -16.37 11.47
C LEU A 559 6.30 -17.38 12.33
N PHE A 560 7.42 -17.93 11.84
CA PHE A 560 8.22 -18.91 12.57
C PHE A 560 9.05 -18.22 13.66
N GLU A 561 9.24 -18.88 14.80
CA GLU A 561 10.10 -18.38 15.87
C GLU A 561 11.58 -18.60 15.54
N ASP A 562 11.90 -19.74 14.91
CA ASP A 562 13.22 -20.14 14.40
C ASP A 562 13.49 -19.59 12.97
N TYR A 563 12.85 -18.49 12.61
CA TYR A 563 12.85 -17.94 11.24
C TYR A 563 14.26 -17.70 10.67
N TRP A 564 15.22 -17.37 11.53
CA TRP A 564 16.60 -17.10 11.11
C TRP A 564 17.36 -18.40 10.83
N GLU A 565 17.21 -19.39 11.71
CA GLU A 565 17.79 -20.73 11.54
C GLU A 565 17.25 -21.38 10.26
N ARG A 566 15.95 -21.22 9.98
CA ARG A 566 15.30 -21.69 8.74
C ARG A 566 15.84 -20.97 7.51
N CYS A 567 16.05 -19.65 7.59
CA CYS A 567 16.70 -18.87 6.52
C CYS A 567 18.10 -19.40 6.21
N LEU A 568 18.95 -19.56 7.23
CA LEU A 568 20.30 -20.10 7.07
C LEU A 568 20.29 -21.55 6.56
N ALA A 569 19.34 -22.37 7.00
CA ALA A 569 19.16 -23.73 6.49
C ALA A 569 18.78 -23.72 5.00
N CYS A 570 17.84 -22.86 4.59
CA CYS A 570 17.47 -22.71 3.18
C CYS A 570 18.65 -22.25 2.31
N ILE A 571 19.48 -21.33 2.80
CA ILE A 571 20.69 -20.90 2.10
C ILE A 571 21.63 -22.08 1.88
N ARG A 572 21.84 -22.92 2.90
CA ARG A 572 22.66 -24.13 2.77
C ARG A 572 22.05 -25.15 1.80
N GLU A 573 20.73 -25.31 1.79
CA GLU A 573 20.06 -26.20 0.82
C GLU A 573 20.14 -25.66 -0.61
N LEU A 574 20.02 -24.34 -0.82
CA LEU A 574 20.20 -23.72 -2.12
C LEU A 574 21.60 -24.00 -2.69
N ARG A 575 22.65 -23.92 -1.86
CA ARG A 575 24.03 -24.24 -2.29
C ARG A 575 24.17 -25.63 -2.91
N ARG A 576 23.39 -26.60 -2.42
CA ARG A 576 23.44 -28.00 -2.87
C ARG A 576 22.67 -28.25 -4.16
N LYS A 577 21.92 -27.26 -4.66
CA LYS A 577 21.12 -27.43 -5.87
C LYS A 577 22.01 -27.41 -7.12
N PRO A 578 21.87 -28.39 -8.02
CA PRO A 578 22.65 -28.44 -9.25
C PRO A 578 22.12 -27.45 -10.30
N GLN A 579 20.82 -27.18 -10.28
CA GLN A 579 20.21 -26.18 -11.15
C GLN A 579 20.71 -24.76 -10.86
N ARG A 580 20.34 -23.83 -11.73
CA ARG A 580 20.62 -22.41 -11.59
C ARG A 580 19.98 -21.81 -10.34
N THR A 581 20.79 -21.15 -9.52
CA THR A 581 20.39 -20.58 -8.23
C THR A 581 20.57 -19.08 -8.16
N VAL A 582 19.62 -18.40 -7.52
CA VAL A 582 19.59 -16.93 -7.43
C VAL A 582 19.27 -16.49 -6.01
N PHE A 583 20.07 -15.58 -5.48
CA PHE A 583 19.63 -14.72 -4.37
C PHE A 583 18.92 -13.51 -4.95
N ARG A 584 17.71 -13.24 -4.47
CA ARG A 584 16.96 -12.04 -4.85
C ARG A 584 16.84 -11.13 -3.64
N LEU A 585 17.45 -9.95 -3.71
CA LEU A 585 17.43 -8.95 -2.66
C LEU A 585 16.50 -7.83 -3.08
N THR A 586 15.45 -7.60 -2.30
CA THR A 586 14.57 -6.44 -2.48
C THR A 586 15.06 -5.30 -1.61
N LEU A 587 15.77 -4.34 -2.18
CA LEU A 587 16.31 -3.21 -1.43
C LEU A 587 15.23 -2.19 -1.08
N VAL A 588 15.15 -1.89 0.21
CA VAL A 588 14.27 -0.90 0.83
C VAL A 588 15.16 0.01 1.67
N ASN A 589 15.30 1.27 1.26
CA ASN A 589 16.09 2.26 1.99
C ASN A 589 15.58 2.39 3.44
N GLN A 590 16.50 2.58 4.40
CA GLN A 590 16.27 2.57 5.86
C GLN A 590 15.87 1.21 6.47
N TYR A 591 15.74 0.17 5.64
CA TYR A 591 15.49 -1.19 6.12
C TYR A 591 16.71 -2.09 5.95
N ASN A 592 17.20 -2.29 4.74
CA ASN A 592 18.15 -3.37 4.47
C ASN A 592 19.28 -2.98 3.52
N THR A 593 19.65 -1.71 3.48
CA THR A 593 20.63 -1.17 2.51
C THR A 593 21.98 -0.82 3.14
N GLU A 594 22.09 -0.81 4.46
CA GLU A 594 23.28 -0.34 5.18
C GLU A 594 24.33 -1.44 5.38
N ASN A 595 23.91 -2.69 5.63
CA ASN A 595 24.79 -3.76 6.08
C ASN A 595 25.25 -4.70 4.95
N VAL A 596 26.01 -4.16 4.00
CA VAL A 596 26.55 -4.92 2.84
C VAL A 596 27.45 -6.08 3.28
N ALA A 597 28.25 -5.90 4.33
CA ALA A 597 29.16 -6.93 4.83
C ALA A 597 28.41 -8.19 5.33
N ALA A 598 27.27 -8.01 6.00
CA ALA A 598 26.45 -9.13 6.43
C ALA A 598 25.78 -9.86 5.24
N TYR A 599 25.38 -9.15 4.18
CA TYR A 599 24.97 -9.80 2.94
C TYR A 599 26.08 -10.64 2.32
N ALA A 600 27.32 -10.13 2.30
CA ALA A 600 28.47 -10.88 1.82
C ALA A 600 28.67 -12.19 2.62
N HIS A 601 28.42 -12.19 3.94
CA HIS A 601 28.44 -13.42 4.75
C HIS A 601 27.38 -14.44 4.31
N LEU A 602 26.14 -14.00 4.02
CA LEU A 602 25.12 -14.90 3.48
C LEU A 602 25.47 -15.44 2.09
N VAL A 603 26.06 -14.60 1.22
CA VAL A 603 26.56 -15.03 -0.09
C VAL A 603 27.64 -16.11 0.06
N ARG A 604 28.58 -15.96 1.00
CA ARG A 604 29.59 -16.99 1.30
C ARG A 604 28.99 -18.31 1.79
N LEU A 605 27.84 -18.27 2.45
CA LEU A 605 27.14 -19.47 2.89
C LEU A 605 26.47 -20.20 1.72
N GLY A 606 25.81 -19.46 0.83
CA GLY A 606 24.99 -20.02 -0.26
C GLY A 606 25.70 -20.22 -1.61
N TRP A 607 26.68 -19.40 -1.93
CA TRP A 607 27.33 -19.32 -3.25
C TRP A 607 26.33 -19.42 -4.42
N PRO A 608 25.30 -18.55 -4.47
CA PRO A 608 24.32 -18.55 -5.55
C PRO A 608 25.00 -18.24 -6.88
N ASP A 609 24.47 -18.75 -7.99
CA ASP A 609 25.02 -18.44 -9.31
C ASP A 609 24.88 -16.97 -9.68
N PHE A 610 23.75 -16.39 -9.26
CA PHE A 610 23.40 -15.00 -9.50
C PHE A 610 22.86 -14.34 -8.25
N ILE A 611 23.04 -13.03 -8.18
CA ILE A 611 22.47 -12.17 -7.14
C ILE A 611 21.71 -11.05 -7.87
N GLU A 612 20.39 -11.11 -7.79
CA GLU A 612 19.49 -10.06 -8.28
C GLU A 612 19.28 -9.04 -7.18
N VAL A 613 19.74 -7.81 -7.40
CA VAL A 613 19.53 -6.70 -6.49
C VAL A 613 18.52 -5.76 -7.12
N LYS A 614 17.34 -5.66 -6.50
CA LYS A 614 16.22 -4.92 -7.05
C LYS A 614 15.70 -3.91 -6.05
N GLY A 615 15.58 -2.65 -6.47
CA GLY A 615 14.89 -1.63 -5.69
C GLY A 615 13.42 -1.96 -5.50
N VAL A 616 12.90 -1.76 -4.29
CA VAL A 616 11.48 -1.99 -3.99
C VAL A 616 10.61 -1.15 -4.92
N THR A 617 9.60 -1.78 -5.51
CA THR A 617 8.58 -1.06 -6.28
C THR A 617 7.48 -0.63 -5.33
N TYR A 618 7.26 0.66 -5.21
CA TYR A 618 6.15 1.19 -4.44
C TYR A 618 4.81 0.86 -5.11
N CYS A 619 3.96 0.17 -4.38
CA CYS A 619 2.65 -0.29 -4.87
C CYS A 619 1.49 0.61 -4.40
N GLY A 620 1.80 1.83 -3.91
CA GLY A 620 0.83 2.76 -3.32
C GLY A 620 0.88 2.77 -1.79
N THR A 621 0.19 3.73 -1.17
CA THR A 621 0.00 3.80 0.28
C THR A 621 -1.08 2.80 0.68
N SER A 622 -0.83 1.97 1.68
CA SER A 622 -1.86 1.17 2.35
C SER A 622 -1.89 1.55 3.82
N ALA A 623 -3.03 1.37 4.51
CA ALA A 623 -3.20 1.69 5.93
C ALA A 623 -2.21 0.95 6.88
N THR A 624 -1.42 0.00 6.37
CA THR A 624 -0.45 -0.80 7.15
C THR A 624 0.98 -0.74 6.62
N SER A 625 1.21 -0.08 5.47
CA SER A 625 2.55 0.13 4.92
C SER A 625 3.10 1.46 5.37
N THR A 626 4.21 1.43 6.10
CA THR A 626 4.96 2.64 6.48
C THR A 626 5.92 3.12 5.40
N LEU A 627 6.00 2.42 4.26
CA LEU A 627 6.95 2.75 3.20
C LEU A 627 6.50 3.97 2.39
N THR A 628 7.42 4.87 2.08
CA THR A 628 7.19 6.03 1.21
C THR A 628 8.05 5.98 -0.06
N MET A 629 7.55 6.58 -1.13
CA MET A 629 8.30 6.70 -2.40
C MET A 629 9.63 7.45 -2.25
N LYS A 630 9.63 8.52 -1.43
CA LYS A 630 10.78 9.42 -1.35
C LYS A 630 11.90 8.84 -0.51
N GLU A 631 11.55 8.13 0.57
CA GLU A 631 12.51 7.72 1.58
C GLU A 631 12.94 6.27 1.42
N ASN A 632 12.03 5.37 1.01
CA ASN A 632 12.28 3.93 1.05
C ASN A 632 12.56 3.30 -0.32
N VAL A 633 12.20 3.96 -1.43
CA VAL A 633 12.47 3.44 -2.78
C VAL A 633 13.86 3.89 -3.24
N PRO A 634 14.84 2.98 -3.40
CA PRO A 634 16.16 3.36 -3.87
C PRO A 634 16.14 3.75 -5.35
N ARG A 635 16.96 4.74 -5.69
CA ARG A 635 17.30 5.10 -7.07
C ARG A 635 18.22 4.05 -7.67
N HIS A 636 18.24 3.97 -8.99
CA HIS A 636 19.06 3.01 -9.71
C HIS A 636 20.56 3.12 -9.36
N GLU A 637 21.09 4.33 -9.25
CA GLU A 637 22.48 4.57 -8.86
C GLU A 637 22.81 4.03 -7.45
N GLU A 638 21.84 4.08 -6.52
CA GLU A 638 22.01 3.53 -5.17
C GLU A 638 22.06 1.99 -5.20
N VAL A 639 21.24 1.37 -6.05
CA VAL A 639 21.29 -0.08 -6.30
C VAL A 639 22.62 -0.49 -6.94
N VAL A 640 23.10 0.27 -7.93
CA VAL A 640 24.42 0.03 -8.55
C VAL A 640 25.56 0.16 -7.53
N ARG A 641 25.52 1.18 -6.67
CA ARG A 641 26.51 1.37 -5.59
C ARG A 641 26.49 0.19 -4.61
N PHE A 642 25.31 -0.22 -4.14
CA PHE A 642 25.17 -1.40 -3.28
C PHE A 642 25.78 -2.65 -3.94
N CYS A 643 25.53 -2.86 -5.23
CA CYS A 643 26.11 -3.98 -5.97
C CYS A 643 27.65 -3.91 -6.06
N ALA A 644 28.19 -2.72 -6.30
CA ALA A 644 29.64 -2.50 -6.35
C ALA A 644 30.28 -2.78 -4.98
N ASP A 645 29.67 -2.28 -3.90
CA ASP A 645 30.14 -2.50 -2.52
C ASP A 645 30.07 -3.98 -2.14
N LEU A 646 29.01 -4.70 -2.55
CA LEU A 646 28.89 -6.13 -2.32
C LEU A 646 29.96 -6.92 -3.09
N CYS A 647 30.23 -6.56 -4.35
CA CYS A 647 31.31 -7.18 -5.11
C CYS A 647 32.69 -6.89 -4.49
N ALA A 648 32.90 -5.67 -3.97
CA ALA A 648 34.12 -5.29 -3.27
C ALA A 648 34.30 -6.09 -1.97
N ALA A 649 33.23 -6.27 -1.19
CA ALA A 649 33.23 -7.08 0.04
C ALA A 649 33.53 -8.57 -0.21
N LEU A 650 33.30 -9.05 -1.43
CA LEU A 650 33.58 -10.43 -1.88
C LEU A 650 34.89 -10.53 -2.68
N ALA A 651 35.62 -9.42 -2.90
CA ALA A 651 36.74 -9.38 -3.84
C ALA A 651 37.93 -10.29 -3.49
N ALA A 652 38.14 -10.53 -2.20
CA ALA A 652 39.21 -11.41 -1.68
C ALA A 652 38.77 -12.87 -1.57
N ASP A 653 37.49 -13.18 -1.79
CA ASP A 653 36.98 -14.53 -1.61
C ASP A 653 37.44 -15.45 -2.74
N THR A 654 37.71 -16.71 -2.40
CA THR A 654 37.93 -17.76 -3.41
C THR A 654 36.68 -18.62 -3.50
N ALA A 655 36.06 -18.68 -4.69
CA ALA A 655 34.90 -19.53 -4.90
C ALA A 655 35.22 -21.02 -4.65
N PRO A 656 34.27 -21.82 -4.13
CA PRO A 656 34.38 -23.27 -4.06
C PRO A 656 34.71 -23.88 -5.44
N LYS A 657 35.37 -25.04 -5.48
CA LYS A 657 35.83 -25.66 -6.74
C LYS A 657 34.68 -25.88 -7.73
N ASP A 658 33.55 -26.41 -7.24
CA ASP A 658 32.29 -26.61 -7.98
C ASP A 658 31.69 -25.29 -8.52
N LYS A 659 32.04 -24.16 -7.93
CA LYS A 659 31.64 -22.81 -8.34
C LYS A 659 32.71 -22.06 -9.14
N ARG A 660 33.88 -22.66 -9.37
CA ARG A 660 34.95 -22.12 -10.23
C ARG A 660 34.95 -22.76 -11.62
N THR A 661 34.69 -24.05 -11.70
CA THR A 661 34.72 -24.80 -12.96
C THR A 661 33.53 -24.48 -13.85
N TRP A 662 33.77 -24.34 -15.16
CA TRP A 662 32.74 -24.25 -16.18
C TRP A 662 32.55 -25.62 -16.83
N LEU A 663 31.34 -26.18 -16.80
CA LEU A 663 31.05 -27.54 -17.31
C LEU A 663 32.00 -28.63 -16.75
N GLY A 664 32.50 -28.45 -15.52
CA GLY A 664 33.46 -29.38 -14.90
C GLY A 664 34.90 -29.29 -15.44
N GLN A 665 35.19 -28.35 -16.34
CA GLN A 665 36.56 -28.07 -16.81
C GLN A 665 37.23 -27.03 -15.90
N GLU A 666 38.46 -27.31 -15.47
CA GLU A 666 39.31 -26.31 -14.81
C GLU A 666 39.62 -25.21 -15.84
N PRO A 667 39.50 -23.92 -15.48
CA PRO A 667 39.90 -22.85 -16.37
C PRO A 667 41.41 -22.99 -16.67
N GLU A 668 41.77 -23.03 -17.95
CA GLU A 668 43.17 -22.99 -18.40
C GLU A 668 43.86 -21.79 -17.72
N PRO A 669 45.05 -21.96 -17.11
CA PRO A 669 45.76 -20.86 -16.48
C PRO A 669 46.00 -19.77 -17.52
N ALA A 670 45.71 -18.52 -17.15
CA ALA A 670 45.91 -17.34 -17.97
C ALA A 670 47.40 -17.05 -18.19
N THR A 671 48.08 -17.90 -18.96
CA THR A 671 49.45 -17.71 -19.43
C THR A 671 49.50 -17.98 -20.92
N ALA A 672 48.95 -17.05 -21.69
CA ALA A 672 49.30 -16.87 -23.09
C ALA A 672 49.15 -15.39 -23.44
N ARG A 673 50.09 -14.59 -22.93
CA ARG A 673 50.40 -13.27 -23.47
C ARG A 673 50.76 -13.50 -24.94
N ALA A 674 49.84 -13.18 -25.85
CA ALA A 674 50.07 -13.27 -27.28
C ALA A 674 51.34 -12.46 -27.60
N LYS A 675 52.43 -13.16 -27.89
CA LYS A 675 53.60 -12.58 -28.56
C LYS A 675 53.15 -12.26 -29.98
N PHE A 676 52.71 -11.02 -30.20
CA PHE A 676 52.54 -10.50 -31.55
C PHE A 676 53.94 -10.17 -32.07
N ASN A 677 54.41 -10.99 -33.01
CA ASN A 677 55.66 -10.77 -33.74
C ASN A 677 55.58 -9.45 -34.50
N SER A 678 56.50 -8.53 -34.19
CA SER A 678 56.90 -7.48 -35.10
C SER A 678 57.79 -8.09 -36.19
N ASN A 679 57.32 -8.07 -37.44
CA ASN A 679 58.21 -7.91 -38.58
C ASN A 679 57.45 -7.31 -39.78
N GLU A 680 57.78 -6.04 -40.01
CA GLU A 680 57.96 -5.36 -41.28
C GLU A 680 57.29 -5.93 -42.54
N ASN A 681 56.47 -5.10 -43.21
CA ASN A 681 56.97 -4.52 -44.47
C ASN A 681 56.29 -3.20 -44.85
N LYS A 682 57.16 -2.27 -45.24
CA LYS A 682 56.91 -0.94 -45.82
C LYS A 682 56.28 -1.03 -47.21
N THR A 683 55.45 -0.03 -47.54
CA THR A 683 55.54 0.86 -48.73
C THR A 683 54.35 1.84 -48.67
N SER A 684 54.57 3.08 -48.25
CA SER A 684 54.69 4.28 -49.12
C SER A 684 53.47 4.53 -50.03
N ASP A 685 52.68 5.57 -49.76
CA ASP A 685 52.87 6.84 -50.47
C ASP A 685 52.06 8.00 -49.85
N ASN A 686 52.57 9.21 -50.07
CA ASN A 686 52.10 10.51 -49.58
C ASN A 686 50.83 11.00 -50.28
N SER A 687 49.94 11.65 -49.52
CA SER A 687 49.50 13.02 -49.86
C SER A 687 48.80 13.70 -48.68
N LYS A 688 49.25 14.92 -48.41
CA LYS A 688 48.83 15.87 -47.37
C LYS A 688 47.37 16.28 -47.52
N GLU A 689 46.65 16.43 -46.40
CA GLU A 689 45.71 17.56 -46.23
C GLU A 689 45.42 17.89 -44.75
N ASN A 690 45.76 19.13 -44.42
CA ASN A 690 45.23 20.08 -43.44
C ASN A 690 44.56 19.64 -42.13
N ASN A 691 45.19 20.11 -41.05
CA ASN A 691 44.64 20.39 -39.72
C ASN A 691 43.31 21.17 -39.77
N THR A 692 42.27 20.60 -39.17
CA THR A 692 41.32 21.33 -38.32
C THR A 692 41.01 20.49 -37.09
N ASN A 693 41.36 21.03 -35.92
CA ASN A 693 41.06 20.50 -34.59
C ASN A 693 39.53 20.43 -34.37
N GLU A 694 38.99 19.22 -34.23
CA GLU A 694 37.84 18.96 -33.37
C GLU A 694 38.15 17.72 -32.52
N ASN A 695 38.28 17.94 -31.21
CA ASN A 695 38.55 16.93 -30.20
C ASN A 695 37.28 16.08 -30.01
N THR A 696 37.14 15.00 -30.77
CA THR A 696 36.28 13.86 -30.43
C THR A 696 37.09 12.85 -29.63
N THR A 697 36.97 12.87 -28.31
CA THR A 697 37.43 11.75 -27.48
C THR A 697 36.50 10.57 -27.67
N GLU A 698 36.90 9.66 -28.55
CA GLU A 698 36.59 8.24 -28.45
C GLU A 698 37.13 7.70 -27.12
N GLU A 699 36.25 7.42 -26.18
CA GLU A 699 36.52 6.50 -25.06
C GLU A 699 35.42 5.45 -25.01
N GLY A 700 35.39 4.60 -26.03
CA GLY A 700 34.72 3.30 -26.00
C GLY A 700 35.76 2.22 -25.69
N GLY A 701 35.76 1.70 -24.46
CA GLY A 701 36.44 0.44 -24.14
C GLY A 701 37.67 0.50 -23.25
N ALA A 702 37.59 1.12 -22.07
CA ALA A 702 38.57 0.89 -21.00
C ALA A 702 38.06 1.31 -19.61
N ALA A 703 37.05 0.61 -19.06
CA ALA A 703 36.70 0.76 -17.65
C ALA A 703 36.06 -0.50 -17.04
N ALA A 704 36.59 -1.68 -17.38
CA ALA A 704 36.47 -2.88 -16.54
C ALA A 704 37.67 -2.91 -15.59
N ALA A 705 37.71 -1.97 -14.63
CA ALA A 705 38.72 -2.00 -13.60
C ALA A 705 38.56 -3.28 -12.77
N ALA A 706 39.66 -4.02 -12.68
CA ALA A 706 39.78 -5.36 -12.12
C ALA A 706 39.37 -5.43 -10.65
N SER A 707 38.20 -6.00 -10.35
CA SER A 707 38.03 -6.75 -9.10
C SER A 707 38.36 -8.22 -9.40
N SER A 708 39.39 -8.77 -8.78
CA SER A 708 39.78 -10.19 -8.93
C SER A 708 38.80 -11.17 -8.29
N GLY A 709 37.72 -10.67 -7.68
CA GLY A 709 36.76 -11.46 -6.93
C GLY A 709 35.94 -12.44 -7.76
N PRO A 710 35.28 -13.42 -7.12
CA PRO A 710 34.53 -14.47 -7.80
C PRO A 710 33.18 -13.99 -8.35
N TYR A 711 32.69 -12.81 -7.93
CA TYR A 711 31.47 -12.19 -8.40
C TYR A 711 31.76 -10.86 -9.09
N CYS A 712 30.96 -10.54 -10.12
CA CYS A 712 31.03 -9.26 -10.82
C CYS A 712 29.63 -8.86 -11.30
N ILE A 713 29.39 -7.56 -11.46
CA ILE A 713 28.17 -7.05 -12.09
C ILE A 713 28.18 -7.50 -13.56
N ALA A 714 27.11 -8.17 -13.99
CA ALA A 714 26.96 -8.72 -15.33
C ALA A 714 25.98 -7.90 -16.18
N CYS A 715 24.82 -7.54 -15.62
CA CYS A 715 23.74 -6.86 -16.33
C CYS A 715 23.09 -5.78 -15.45
N GLU A 716 22.42 -4.82 -16.09
CA GLU A 716 21.48 -3.89 -15.43
C GLU A 716 20.22 -3.76 -16.26
N HIS A 717 19.11 -3.40 -15.61
CA HIS A 717 17.90 -2.95 -16.27
C HIS A 717 17.41 -1.70 -15.53
N GLU A 718 17.89 -0.54 -15.97
CA GLU A 718 17.68 0.75 -15.31
C GLU A 718 16.18 1.04 -15.12
N HIS A 719 15.36 0.69 -16.11
CA HIS A 719 13.93 0.94 -16.07
C HIS A 719 13.18 0.17 -14.97
N SER A 720 13.71 -0.99 -14.53
CA SER A 720 13.16 -1.75 -13.39
C SER A 720 13.92 -1.53 -12.08
N CYS A 721 14.92 -0.64 -12.05
CA CYS A 721 15.81 -0.45 -10.90
C CYS A 721 16.40 -1.79 -10.42
N CYS A 722 16.97 -2.58 -11.34
CA CYS A 722 17.44 -3.93 -11.06
C CYS A 722 18.83 -4.16 -11.66
N VAL A 723 19.73 -4.76 -10.88
CA VAL A 723 21.10 -5.07 -11.28
C VAL A 723 21.38 -6.55 -11.00
N LEU A 724 22.12 -7.19 -11.92
CA LEU A 724 22.52 -8.59 -11.81
C LEU A 724 24.01 -8.68 -11.50
N ILE A 725 24.35 -9.30 -10.38
CA ILE A 725 25.70 -9.80 -10.10
C ILE A 725 25.72 -11.29 -10.46
N ALA A 726 26.80 -11.75 -11.10
CA ALA A 726 26.97 -13.14 -11.49
C ALA A 726 28.32 -13.69 -11.02
N LEU A 727 28.37 -15.00 -10.74
CA LEU A 727 29.64 -15.70 -10.60
C LEU A 727 30.45 -15.60 -11.90
N ARG A 728 31.74 -15.30 -11.77
CA ARG A 728 32.68 -15.21 -12.91
C ARG A 728 32.79 -16.50 -13.73
N ARG A 729 32.37 -17.65 -13.19
CA ARG A 729 32.27 -18.88 -13.99
C ARG A 729 31.38 -18.71 -15.23
N PHE A 730 30.39 -17.82 -15.18
CA PHE A 730 29.52 -17.48 -16.32
C PHE A 730 30.14 -16.43 -17.27
N LEU A 731 31.36 -15.95 -17.01
CA LEU A 731 32.11 -15.07 -17.90
C LEU A 731 33.13 -15.92 -18.68
N VAL A 732 32.71 -16.48 -19.81
CA VAL A 732 33.52 -17.38 -20.62
C VAL A 732 34.09 -16.59 -21.79
N GLN A 733 35.43 -16.56 -21.92
CA GLN A 733 36.14 -15.83 -22.98
C GLN A 733 35.71 -14.35 -23.09
N GLY A 734 35.44 -13.71 -21.94
CA GLY A 734 34.99 -12.31 -21.89
C GLY A 734 33.51 -12.10 -22.22
N VAL A 735 32.76 -13.16 -22.52
CA VAL A 735 31.33 -13.10 -22.81
C VAL A 735 30.54 -13.65 -21.62
N TRP A 736 29.60 -12.84 -21.11
CA TRP A 736 28.67 -13.31 -20.09
C TRP A 736 27.71 -14.35 -20.67
N HIS A 737 27.41 -15.39 -19.90
CA HIS A 737 26.48 -16.47 -20.26
C HIS A 737 25.32 -16.52 -19.26
N THR A 738 24.65 -15.37 -19.09
CA THR A 738 23.51 -15.25 -18.17
C THR A 738 22.21 -15.70 -18.81
N TRP A 739 22.10 -15.74 -20.14
CA TRP A 739 20.88 -16.17 -20.81
C TRP A 739 20.64 -17.68 -20.64
N ILE A 740 19.40 -18.10 -20.84
CA ILE A 740 18.98 -19.49 -20.71
C ILE A 740 18.64 -20.02 -22.10
N ASP A 741 19.22 -21.18 -22.44
CA ASP A 741 18.77 -22.01 -23.56
C ASP A 741 17.61 -22.89 -23.06
N TYR A 742 16.37 -22.43 -23.31
CA TYR A 742 15.16 -23.08 -22.84
C TYR A 742 14.92 -24.44 -23.48
N ASP A 743 15.33 -24.61 -24.74
CA ASP A 743 15.13 -25.87 -25.46
C ASP A 743 16.11 -26.91 -24.92
N LYS A 744 17.37 -26.52 -24.67
CA LYS A 744 18.35 -27.37 -24.01
C LYS A 744 17.98 -27.70 -22.57
N PHE A 745 17.48 -26.74 -21.79
CA PHE A 745 16.94 -27.01 -20.46
C PHE A 745 15.79 -28.04 -20.54
N THR A 746 14.85 -27.87 -21.47
CA THR A 746 13.72 -28.78 -21.63
C THR A 746 14.18 -30.20 -21.98
N ALA A 747 15.18 -30.33 -22.87
CA ALA A 747 15.78 -31.63 -23.19
C ALA A 747 16.44 -32.28 -21.97
N LEU A 748 17.19 -31.51 -21.17
CA LEU A 748 17.82 -32.00 -19.93
C LEU A 748 16.79 -32.42 -18.89
N ALA A 749 15.78 -31.60 -18.62
CA ALA A 749 14.72 -31.88 -17.66
C ALA A 749 13.94 -33.17 -18.03
N ARG A 750 13.74 -33.41 -19.33
CA ARG A 750 13.05 -34.61 -19.84
C ARG A 750 13.95 -35.83 -20.00
N SER A 751 15.26 -35.69 -19.83
CA SER A 751 16.23 -36.79 -19.98
C SER A 751 16.22 -37.78 -18.80
N GLY A 752 15.57 -37.41 -17.68
CA GLY A 752 15.64 -38.16 -16.42
C GLY A 752 16.88 -37.89 -15.58
N ARG A 753 17.84 -37.10 -16.09
CA ARG A 753 19.00 -36.62 -15.32
C ARG A 753 18.58 -35.62 -14.25
N THR A 754 19.14 -35.74 -13.07
CA THR A 754 18.97 -34.79 -11.95
C THR A 754 20.25 -34.05 -11.59
N ASP A 755 21.36 -34.40 -12.23
CA ASP A 755 22.71 -33.91 -11.97
C ASP A 755 23.14 -32.77 -12.91
N PHE A 756 22.31 -32.42 -13.89
CA PHE A 756 22.66 -31.39 -14.86
C PHE A 756 22.80 -30.02 -14.18
N THR A 757 23.78 -29.24 -14.66
CA THR A 757 24.16 -27.98 -14.05
C THR A 757 23.69 -26.77 -14.84
N ALA A 758 23.61 -25.61 -14.17
CA ALA A 758 23.29 -24.33 -14.79
C ALA A 758 24.13 -23.99 -16.04
N ALA A 759 25.39 -24.45 -16.08
CA ALA A 759 26.29 -24.20 -17.21
C ALA A 759 25.86 -24.97 -18.47
N GLU A 760 25.21 -26.13 -18.33
CA GLU A 760 24.79 -26.93 -19.48
C GLU A 760 23.71 -26.26 -20.31
N TYR A 761 22.87 -25.40 -19.73
CA TYR A 761 21.80 -24.69 -20.44
C TYR A 761 21.97 -23.16 -20.40
N ALA A 762 23.20 -22.69 -20.15
CA ALA A 762 23.54 -21.29 -20.24
C ALA A 762 23.76 -20.88 -21.71
N ALA A 763 23.31 -19.68 -22.06
CA ALA A 763 23.46 -19.07 -23.38
C ALA A 763 24.16 -17.71 -23.26
N PRO A 764 24.86 -17.25 -24.32
CA PRO A 764 25.50 -15.94 -24.33
C PRO A 764 24.51 -14.79 -24.06
N THR A 765 24.94 -13.87 -23.20
CA THR A 765 24.25 -12.60 -22.93
C THR A 765 24.55 -11.62 -24.06
N PRO A 766 23.55 -11.00 -24.68
CA PRO A 766 23.76 -9.99 -25.70
C PRO A 766 24.49 -8.74 -25.17
N SER A 767 25.25 -8.08 -26.04
CA SER A 767 25.99 -6.86 -25.70
C SER A 767 25.10 -5.71 -25.21
N TRP A 768 23.86 -5.61 -25.66
CA TRP A 768 22.93 -4.58 -25.18
C TRP A 768 22.43 -4.85 -23.75
N ALA A 769 22.53 -6.09 -23.27
CA ALA A 769 22.03 -6.51 -21.97
C ALA A 769 23.11 -6.44 -20.86
N VAL A 770 24.38 -6.29 -21.23
CA VAL A 770 25.47 -6.21 -20.24
C VAL A 770 25.47 -4.88 -19.51
N PHE A 771 26.04 -4.86 -18.31
CA PHE A 771 26.17 -3.66 -17.49
C PHE A 771 26.90 -2.53 -18.23
N ARG A 772 26.40 -1.29 -18.13
CA ARG A 772 26.92 -0.10 -18.82
C ARG A 772 26.82 -0.15 -20.34
N SER A 773 25.97 -1.00 -20.90
CA SER A 773 25.57 -0.87 -22.30
C SER A 773 24.84 0.47 -22.53
N ASN A 774 24.88 0.97 -23.76
CA ASN A 774 24.19 2.21 -24.13
C ASN A 774 22.67 2.09 -23.92
N GLU A 775 22.14 0.89 -24.08
CA GLU A 775 20.74 0.56 -23.94
C GLU A 775 20.29 0.45 -22.48
N LYS A 776 21.24 0.34 -21.53
CA LYS A 776 20.98 0.19 -20.08
C LYS A 776 20.01 -0.95 -19.78
N GLY A 777 20.18 -2.04 -20.51
CA GLY A 777 19.38 -3.26 -20.43
C GLY A 777 18.06 -3.25 -21.18
N PHE A 778 17.68 -2.15 -21.85
CA PHE A 778 16.45 -2.14 -22.64
C PHE A 778 16.72 -2.76 -24.01
N ASP A 779 15.90 -3.72 -24.44
CA ASP A 779 16.12 -4.39 -25.73
C ASP A 779 16.02 -3.38 -26.90
N PRO A 780 17.07 -3.22 -27.74
CA PRO A 780 17.07 -2.25 -28.83
C PRO A 780 15.99 -2.50 -29.90
N THR A 781 15.43 -3.72 -29.97
CA THR A 781 14.31 -4.04 -30.87
C THR A 781 12.95 -3.56 -30.34
N GLN A 782 12.89 -3.07 -29.10
CA GLN A 782 11.67 -2.65 -28.43
C GLN A 782 11.59 -1.13 -28.31
N LEU A 783 10.38 -0.59 -28.19
CA LEU A 783 10.18 0.85 -28.07
C LEU A 783 10.17 1.28 -26.59
N ARG A 784 11.18 2.07 -26.20
CA ARG A 784 11.22 2.68 -24.86
C ARG A 784 10.22 3.84 -24.80
N VAL A 785 9.19 3.71 -23.97
CA VAL A 785 8.17 4.75 -23.80
C VAL A 785 8.56 5.67 -22.64
N HIS A 786 8.96 6.91 -22.97
CA HIS A 786 9.17 7.96 -21.98
C HIS A 786 7.88 8.77 -21.79
N ARG A 787 7.47 9.00 -20.53
CA ARG A 787 6.39 9.95 -20.24
C ARG A 787 6.91 11.37 -20.45
N LYS A 788 6.36 12.13 -21.41
CA LYS A 788 6.62 13.57 -21.52
C LYS A 788 5.99 14.31 -20.33
N SER A 789 6.78 15.16 -19.66
CA SER A 789 6.41 16.23 -18.72
C SER A 789 4.96 16.25 -18.17
N GLY A 790 4.79 15.76 -16.93
CA GLY A 790 3.98 16.45 -15.91
C GLY A 790 2.50 16.73 -16.17
N LYS A 791 1.69 15.72 -16.50
CA LYS A 791 0.34 15.55 -15.92
C LYS A 791 0.14 14.06 -15.64
N PRO A 792 -0.16 13.64 -14.40
CA PRO A 792 -0.47 12.24 -14.14
C PRO A 792 -1.81 11.93 -14.79
N VAL A 793 -1.78 11.39 -16.00
CA VAL A 793 -2.88 10.51 -16.42
C VAL A 793 -2.84 9.36 -15.43
N VAL A 794 -3.82 9.34 -14.53
CA VAL A 794 -4.10 8.20 -13.67
C VAL A 794 -4.41 7.04 -14.61
N VAL A 795 -3.38 6.29 -14.98
CA VAL A 795 -3.56 4.89 -15.34
C VAL A 795 -3.59 4.18 -14.01
N THR A 796 -4.78 4.07 -13.44
CA THR A 796 -5.04 3.10 -12.38
C THR A 796 -4.53 1.76 -12.88
N SER A 797 -3.59 1.15 -12.16
CA SER A 797 -3.26 -0.25 -12.33
C SER A 797 -4.48 -1.08 -11.92
N GLY A 798 -5.38 -1.25 -12.90
CA GLY A 798 -6.67 -1.91 -12.84
C GLY A 798 -7.35 -1.59 -14.15
N CYS A 799 -7.21 -2.50 -15.12
CA CYS A 799 -7.42 -2.36 -16.58
C CYS A 799 -6.23 -1.75 -17.34
#